data_AF-A0A4V1ZUW3-F1
#
_entry.id   AF-A0A4V1ZUW3-F1
#
_cell.length_a   1.000
_cell.length_b   1.000
_cell.length_c   1.000
_cell.angle_alpha   90.00
_cell.angle_beta   90.00
_cell.angle_gamma   90.00
#
_symmetry.space_group_name_H-M   'P 1'
#
loop_
_entity.id
_entity.type
_entity.pdbx_description
1 polymer ?
#
loop_
_entity_poly.entity_id
_entity_poly.type
_entity_poly.pdbx_seq_one_letter_code
_entity_poly.pdbx_strand_id
1 'polypeptide(L)'
;MPATSKEETFRPEILNDASPEAVEMKPVLAELLSQLRAKNYGTKLSELPAYQAIRAQDAAYQGRVALALAATINRAESEHSNPLRWEMGEVLAALLRTSLTLTEADYLRLFTCYGLASASLEKSLPNLFAFPLNLILSQLAKLAKRTPLGESMLTLVRQLRDRTAGQPGDLLKIHLKTQELLGQAAGDDALPIVVFAAADPLGQALSQFVASLDRTDARTAAWLGLLQLWQKATAGQPTAKLRKELDASTAAIGPAAVREQGRVWLQLLVDTPVAEQPHVHEYGDGTTYNYSTWDFVTESNATVAKGLIWTLQPLANAGVVALLTTLAAKCFRKIPGKGPLAAGLGNACLLALAQNGLPGVAALARVRSKIRQTNTQETIARYIAQESAKLGVSPAEIEDMAAPDFGLENGQLVEEFGEYTVTLTLADGKAEVQWHKAGKPLKSVPTALKATHTEELKELKAAQTQAQQTYTAQRDRLDRSFVDERRIPWPWFEQYYVRHGLMSLLARPLIWRLHRPDSTFEDALYLGEAWRNPRGQPVSAPAADTQLQLWHPVLAPAAEVLAWRELLERNQLRQPLKQAFREVYLLTPPEERTATYSNRMAAHILKQHQFNSLAKLRGWRYRLLGAYDKGYDSEIASLPLPAHGLTAEYWVSEVYADGEWNDTGIYNYVSTDQIRFVRDEAPVPLPEIPPLAFSEVMRDVDLFVGVASVGNDPQWRDNGGLAQYRNYWESYSFGDLSEVAKTRKLALERLVPRLKIGRVSEIKGNFLVVRGHRHTYKIHLGSGNILMEPGDQYLCIVPERSARTMGATDVFLPFEGDAVLSIILSKAQLLMDDDKITDETILRQLAR
;
A
#
# COMPACT_ATOMS: atom_id res chain seq x y z
N MET A 1 -7.65 -16.50 37.21
CA MET A 1 -8.44 -16.72 38.45
C MET A 1 -9.90 -16.45 38.12
N PRO A 2 -10.85 -17.34 38.45
CA PRO A 2 -12.26 -17.02 38.28
C PRO A 2 -12.69 -16.06 39.40
N ALA A 3 -13.27 -14.93 39.01
CA ALA A 3 -13.82 -13.93 39.92
C ALA A 3 -14.99 -14.54 40.69
N THR A 4 -14.88 -14.57 42.01
CA THR A 4 -16.00 -14.82 42.91
C THR A 4 -17.00 -13.66 42.80
N SER A 5 -18.06 -13.83 42.03
CA SER A 5 -19.22 -12.95 42.09
C SER A 5 -19.95 -13.23 43.41
N LYS A 6 -19.70 -12.41 44.43
CA LYS A 6 -20.66 -12.28 45.53
C LYS A 6 -21.97 -11.78 44.89
N GLU A 7 -23.02 -12.59 44.90
CA GLU A 7 -24.37 -12.14 44.57
C GLU A 7 -24.72 -10.99 45.51
N GLU A 8 -24.67 -9.75 45.01
CA GLU A 8 -25.23 -8.59 45.71
C GLU A 8 -26.74 -8.84 45.86
N THR A 9 -27.14 -9.30 47.04
CA THR A 9 -28.54 -9.58 47.37
C THR A 9 -29.32 -8.28 47.28
N PHE A 10 -30.37 -8.25 46.44
CA PHE A 10 -31.22 -7.08 46.24
C PHE A 10 -31.80 -6.62 47.57
N ARG A 11 -31.53 -5.37 47.96
CA ARG A 11 -32.08 -4.71 49.13
C ARG A 11 -33.23 -3.80 48.68
N PRO A 12 -34.51 -4.13 48.95
CA PRO A 12 -35.66 -3.31 48.57
C PRO A 12 -35.57 -1.86 49.07
N GLU A 13 -34.74 -1.63 50.09
CA GLU A 13 -34.45 -0.32 50.67
C GLU A 13 -33.79 0.65 49.69
N ILE A 14 -33.14 0.15 48.62
CA ILE A 14 -32.49 0.99 47.61
C ILE A 14 -33.51 1.86 46.84
N LEU A 15 -34.77 1.42 46.78
CA LEU A 15 -35.89 2.14 46.15
C LEU A 15 -36.53 3.19 47.07
N ASN A 16 -36.09 3.30 48.33
CA ASN A 16 -36.67 4.25 49.28
C ASN A 16 -36.08 5.65 49.09
N ASP A 17 -36.80 6.51 48.38
CA ASP A 17 -36.48 7.93 48.25
C ASP A 17 -37.73 8.77 48.59
N ALA A 18 -37.51 9.94 49.21
CA ALA A 18 -38.59 10.81 49.69
C ALA A 18 -39.24 11.64 48.58
N SER A 19 -38.70 11.62 47.36
CA SER A 19 -39.30 12.33 46.23
C SER A 19 -40.66 11.75 45.85
N PRO A 20 -41.64 12.60 45.47
CA PRO A 20 -42.99 12.15 45.13
C PRO A 20 -43.01 11.06 44.07
N GLU A 21 -42.16 11.18 43.04
CA GLU A 21 -42.10 10.23 41.94
C GLU A 21 -41.51 8.89 42.37
N ALA A 22 -40.51 8.88 43.25
CA ALA A 22 -39.95 7.63 43.77
C ALA A 22 -40.94 6.89 44.67
N VAL A 23 -41.71 7.61 45.48
CA VAL A 23 -42.80 7.02 46.29
C VAL A 23 -43.90 6.45 45.39
N GLU A 24 -44.34 7.20 44.37
CA GLU A 24 -45.39 6.78 43.42
C GLU A 24 -44.93 5.56 42.60
N MET A 25 -43.70 5.58 42.07
CA MET A 25 -43.20 4.58 41.12
C MET A 25 -42.52 3.38 41.78
N LYS A 26 -42.36 3.35 43.11
CA LYS A 26 -41.68 2.26 43.83
C LYS A 26 -42.17 0.84 43.44
N PRO A 27 -43.49 0.56 43.31
CA PRO A 27 -43.95 -0.77 42.90
C PRO A 27 -43.51 -1.14 41.48
N VAL A 28 -43.54 -0.15 40.58
CA VAL A 28 -43.17 -0.28 39.16
C VAL A 28 -41.68 -0.57 39.03
N LEU A 29 -40.84 0.16 39.80
CA LEU A 29 -39.40 -0.06 39.81
C LEU A 29 -39.02 -1.40 40.45
N ALA A 30 -39.71 -1.83 41.50
CA ALA A 30 -39.49 -3.13 42.12
C ALA A 30 -39.75 -4.29 41.15
N GLU A 31 -40.86 -4.21 40.40
CA GLU A 31 -41.20 -5.21 39.39
C GLU A 31 -40.17 -5.21 38.24
N LEU A 32 -39.82 -4.02 37.73
CA LEU A 32 -38.84 -3.87 36.65
C LEU A 32 -37.46 -4.41 37.03
N LEU A 33 -36.98 -4.12 38.24
CA LEU A 33 -35.69 -4.60 38.74
C LEU A 33 -35.66 -6.11 38.93
N SER A 34 -36.77 -6.70 39.38
CA SER A 34 -36.88 -8.16 39.49
C SER A 34 -36.70 -8.84 38.12
N GLN A 35 -37.30 -8.28 37.06
CA GLN A 35 -37.20 -8.79 35.70
C GLN A 35 -35.82 -8.53 35.08
N LEU A 36 -35.20 -7.38 35.37
CA LEU A 36 -33.84 -7.07 34.90
C LEU A 36 -32.81 -8.03 35.46
N ARG A 37 -32.88 -8.38 36.75
CA ARG A 37 -31.96 -9.33 37.37
C ARG A 37 -32.19 -10.77 36.94
N ALA A 38 -33.42 -11.11 36.54
CA ALA A 38 -33.76 -12.43 36.01
C ALA A 38 -33.38 -12.60 34.53
N LYS A 39 -32.99 -11.53 33.83
CA LYS A 39 -32.71 -11.57 32.38
C LYS A 39 -31.33 -12.18 32.09
N ASN A 40 -31.24 -12.98 31.04
CA ASN A 40 -29.96 -13.45 30.51
C ASN A 40 -29.33 -12.40 29.57
N TYR A 41 -28.03 -12.53 29.28
CA TYR A 41 -27.30 -11.59 28.41
C TYR A 41 -27.91 -11.41 27.01
N GLY A 42 -28.69 -12.40 26.52
CA GLY A 42 -29.40 -12.35 25.24
C GLY A 42 -30.80 -11.72 25.25
N THR A 43 -31.39 -11.45 26.43
CA THR A 43 -32.75 -10.90 26.56
C THR A 43 -32.74 -9.40 26.37
N LYS A 44 -33.55 -8.88 25.43
CA LYS A 44 -33.62 -7.44 25.18
C LYS A 44 -34.51 -6.76 26.21
N LEU A 45 -34.19 -5.50 26.56
CA LEU A 45 -35.05 -4.69 27.44
C LEU A 45 -36.50 -4.60 26.94
N SER A 46 -36.69 -4.54 25.61
CA SER A 46 -38.02 -4.51 24.96
C SER A 46 -38.86 -5.78 25.16
N GLU A 47 -38.26 -6.87 25.64
CA GLU A 47 -38.93 -8.15 25.88
C GLU A 47 -39.43 -8.27 27.33
N LEU A 48 -39.06 -7.35 28.22
CA LEU A 48 -39.50 -7.37 29.61
C LEU A 48 -40.92 -6.81 29.75
N PRO A 49 -41.89 -7.58 30.29
CA PRO A 49 -43.27 -7.13 30.48
C PRO A 49 -43.39 -5.81 31.27
N ALA A 50 -42.60 -5.64 32.33
CA ALA A 50 -42.63 -4.40 33.12
C ALA A 50 -42.14 -3.19 32.31
N TYR A 51 -41.14 -3.38 31.45
CA TYR A 51 -40.67 -2.33 30.56
C TYR A 51 -41.71 -2.00 29.47
N GLN A 52 -42.37 -3.01 28.89
CA GLN A 52 -43.45 -2.81 27.92
C GLN A 52 -44.62 -2.04 28.54
N ALA A 53 -44.99 -2.36 29.78
CA ALA A 53 -46.02 -1.66 30.52
C ALA A 53 -45.68 -0.18 30.71
N ILE A 54 -44.44 0.15 31.08
CA ILE A 54 -43.95 1.54 31.17
C ILE A 54 -44.02 2.23 29.80
N ARG A 55 -43.61 1.54 28.72
CA ARG A 55 -43.58 2.09 27.36
C ARG A 55 -44.95 2.35 26.74
N ALA A 56 -45.98 1.66 27.22
CA ALA A 56 -47.37 1.86 26.79
C ALA A 56 -48.02 3.11 27.42
N GLN A 57 -47.45 3.66 28.49
CA GLN A 57 -47.96 4.84 29.17
C GLN A 57 -47.56 6.14 28.47
N ASP A 58 -48.20 7.25 28.85
CA ASP A 58 -47.92 8.56 28.29
C ASP A 58 -46.53 9.12 28.67
N ALA A 59 -46.12 10.20 28.01
CA ALA A 59 -44.81 10.83 28.20
C ALA A 59 -44.61 11.45 29.60
N ALA A 60 -45.70 11.77 30.32
CA ALA A 60 -45.63 12.31 31.67
C ALA A 60 -45.37 11.19 32.70
N TYR A 61 -46.06 10.05 32.54
CA TYR A 61 -45.81 8.84 33.33
C TYR A 61 -44.39 8.34 33.13
N GLN A 62 -43.94 8.20 31.87
CA GLN A 62 -42.56 7.82 31.57
C GLN A 62 -41.54 8.81 32.15
N GLY A 63 -41.89 10.10 32.22
CA GLY A 63 -41.09 11.14 32.89
C GLY A 63 -40.94 10.91 34.40
N ARG A 64 -42.03 10.59 35.10
CA ARG A 64 -41.99 10.26 36.55
C ARG A 64 -41.18 8.99 36.82
N VAL A 65 -41.31 7.96 35.96
CA VAL A 65 -40.46 6.75 36.03
C VAL A 65 -38.98 7.11 35.85
N ALA A 66 -38.64 7.99 34.91
CA ALA A 66 -37.26 8.43 34.70
C ALA A 66 -36.67 9.17 35.91
N LEU A 67 -37.46 10.02 36.58
CA LEU A 67 -37.04 10.71 37.81
C LEU A 67 -36.85 9.75 38.98
N ALA A 68 -37.76 8.79 39.15
CA ALA A 68 -37.65 7.75 40.17
C ALA A 68 -36.43 6.83 39.95
N LEU A 69 -36.14 6.47 38.69
CA LEU A 69 -34.93 5.73 38.31
C LEU A 69 -33.67 6.53 38.66
N ALA A 70 -33.63 7.81 38.33
CA ALA A 70 -32.47 8.65 38.62
C ALA A 70 -32.21 8.79 40.13
N ALA A 71 -33.26 8.94 40.95
CA ALA A 71 -33.13 8.95 42.40
C ALA A 71 -32.56 7.63 42.94
N THR A 72 -33.04 6.49 42.42
CA THR A 72 -32.56 5.16 42.79
C THR A 72 -31.10 4.95 42.39
N ILE A 73 -30.69 5.43 41.21
CA ILE A 73 -29.31 5.34 40.71
C ILE A 73 -28.35 6.14 41.61
N ASN A 74 -28.74 7.34 42.04
CA ASN A 74 -27.96 8.15 42.95
C ASN A 74 -27.75 7.45 44.31
N ARG A 75 -28.79 6.77 44.82
CA ARG A 75 -28.68 5.95 46.05
C ARG A 75 -27.76 4.74 45.84
N ALA A 76 -27.87 4.05 44.71
CA ALA A 76 -26.99 2.93 44.37
C ALA A 76 -25.50 3.34 44.32
N GLU A 77 -25.20 4.56 43.86
CA GLU A 77 -23.84 5.12 43.91
C GLU A 77 -23.36 5.34 45.36
N SER A 78 -24.21 5.88 46.24
CA SER A 78 -23.86 6.05 47.66
C SER A 78 -23.65 4.73 48.41
N GLU A 79 -24.36 3.68 48.00
CA GLU A 79 -24.25 2.32 48.54
C GLU A 79 -23.19 1.45 47.83
N HIS A 80 -22.40 2.03 46.90
CA HIS A 80 -21.34 1.38 46.12
C HIS A 80 -21.79 0.16 45.29
N SER A 81 -23.06 0.11 44.86
CA SER A 81 -23.61 -0.97 44.04
C SER A 81 -23.50 -0.67 42.54
N ASN A 82 -22.37 -1.07 41.93
CA ASN A 82 -22.11 -0.87 40.50
C ASN A 82 -23.05 -1.64 39.55
N PRO A 83 -23.45 -2.91 39.82
CA PRO A 83 -24.35 -3.66 38.94
C PRO A 83 -25.74 -3.01 38.80
N LEU A 84 -26.34 -2.60 39.93
CA LEU A 84 -27.66 -1.92 39.94
C LEU A 84 -27.62 -0.58 39.19
N ARG A 85 -26.53 0.18 39.36
CA ARG A 85 -26.30 1.43 38.64
C ARG A 85 -26.29 1.23 37.11
N TRP A 86 -25.68 0.15 36.63
CA TRP A 86 -25.63 -0.19 35.21
C TRP A 86 -27.00 -0.61 34.67
N GLU A 87 -27.69 -1.54 35.34
CA GLU A 87 -29.00 -2.06 34.93
C GLU A 87 -30.06 -0.96 34.84
N MET A 88 -30.13 -0.09 35.85
CA MET A 88 -31.06 1.05 35.85
C MET A 88 -30.66 2.12 34.83
N GLY A 89 -29.36 2.34 34.63
CA GLY A 89 -28.84 3.24 33.60
C GLY A 89 -29.27 2.83 32.20
N GLU A 90 -29.31 1.53 31.90
CA GLU A 90 -29.81 0.99 30.63
C GLU A 90 -31.29 1.35 30.39
N VAL A 91 -32.13 1.19 31.43
CA VAL A 91 -33.55 1.57 31.38
C VAL A 91 -33.72 3.07 31.17
N LEU A 92 -33.02 3.87 31.97
CA LEU A 92 -33.10 5.32 31.90
C LEU A 92 -32.69 5.82 30.50
N ALA A 93 -31.58 5.30 29.96
CA ALA A 93 -31.15 5.62 28.59
C ALA A 93 -32.20 5.23 27.56
N ALA A 94 -32.90 4.10 27.74
CA ALA A 94 -33.96 3.66 26.82
C ALA A 94 -35.20 4.56 26.88
N LEU A 95 -35.61 5.03 28.07
CA LEU A 95 -36.72 5.99 28.22
C LEU A 95 -36.37 7.36 27.62
N LEU A 96 -35.13 7.80 27.78
CA LEU A 96 -34.65 9.09 27.26
C LEU A 96 -34.51 9.13 25.72
N ARG A 97 -34.66 8.00 25.02
CA ARG A 97 -34.76 7.98 23.54
C ARG A 97 -36.10 8.52 23.04
N THR A 98 -37.12 8.60 23.88
CA THR A 98 -38.39 9.27 23.59
C THR A 98 -38.46 10.66 24.22
N SER A 99 -39.30 11.53 23.67
CA SER A 99 -39.53 12.87 24.25
C SER A 99 -40.37 12.72 25.53
N LEU A 100 -39.79 13.07 26.68
CA LEU A 100 -40.49 13.06 27.97
C LEU A 100 -41.09 14.43 28.27
N THR A 101 -42.18 14.46 29.04
CA THR A 101 -42.78 15.71 29.53
C THR A 101 -42.14 16.06 30.88
N LEU A 102 -40.97 16.70 30.84
CA LEU A 102 -40.21 17.13 32.02
C LEU A 102 -40.02 18.65 32.04
N THR A 103 -40.06 19.24 33.23
CA THR A 103 -39.75 20.67 33.45
C THR A 103 -38.25 20.92 33.50
N GLU A 104 -37.81 22.18 33.44
CA GLU A 104 -36.39 22.52 33.63
C GLU A 104 -35.85 22.05 34.99
N ALA A 105 -36.65 22.17 36.05
CA ALA A 105 -36.31 21.70 37.38
C ALA A 105 -36.11 20.17 37.42
N ASP A 106 -36.90 19.42 36.66
CA ASP A 106 -36.76 17.97 36.53
C ASP A 106 -35.46 17.59 35.82
N TYR A 107 -35.09 18.32 34.76
CA TYR A 107 -33.79 18.12 34.11
C TYR A 107 -32.62 18.43 35.05
N LEU A 108 -32.70 19.52 35.83
CA LEU A 108 -31.69 19.82 36.86
C LEU A 108 -31.59 18.69 37.88
N ARG A 109 -32.71 18.11 38.34
CA ARG A 109 -32.72 16.94 39.22
C ARG A 109 -31.99 15.74 38.59
N LEU A 110 -32.24 15.46 37.31
CA LEU A 110 -31.54 14.38 36.59
C LEU A 110 -30.02 14.59 36.56
N PHE A 111 -29.55 15.82 36.32
CA PHE A 111 -28.11 16.14 36.37
C PHE A 111 -27.55 15.97 37.79
N THR A 112 -28.28 16.42 38.82
CA THR A 112 -27.88 16.28 40.24
C THR A 112 -27.70 14.82 40.65
N CYS A 113 -28.61 13.93 40.23
CA CYS A 113 -28.57 12.50 40.53
C CYS A 113 -27.31 11.77 40.00
N TYR A 114 -26.55 12.40 39.11
CA TYR A 114 -25.29 11.86 38.58
C TYR A 114 -24.06 12.68 39.01
N GLY A 115 -24.23 13.52 40.04
CA GLY A 115 -23.16 14.36 40.59
C GLY A 115 -22.74 15.50 39.67
N LEU A 116 -23.61 15.95 38.76
CA LEU A 116 -23.30 17.01 37.79
C LEU A 116 -23.75 18.41 38.23
N ALA A 117 -24.47 18.57 39.34
CA ALA A 117 -25.10 19.83 39.74
C ALA A 117 -24.42 20.62 40.90
N SER A 118 -23.21 20.24 41.34
CA SER A 118 -22.49 20.96 42.40
C SER A 118 -21.24 21.68 41.90
N ALA A 119 -20.79 22.69 42.64
CA ALA A 119 -19.61 23.52 42.36
C ALA A 119 -18.29 22.74 42.21
N SER A 120 -18.23 21.46 42.62
CA SER A 120 -17.06 20.60 42.39
C SER A 120 -17.37 19.51 41.36
N LEU A 121 -17.53 19.93 40.11
CA LEU A 121 -17.47 18.99 38.99
C LEU A 121 -16.11 18.23 39.02
N GLU A 122 -15.03 18.80 39.56
CA GLU A 122 -13.63 18.31 39.58
C GLU A 122 -13.41 16.78 39.69
N LYS A 123 -14.25 16.02 40.39
CA LYS A 123 -14.10 14.55 40.59
C LYS A 123 -14.88 13.63 39.63
N SER A 124 -15.61 14.13 38.62
CA SER A 124 -16.68 13.37 37.94
C SER A 124 -16.48 12.99 36.45
N LEU A 125 -15.27 13.00 35.88
CA LEU A 125 -15.03 12.49 34.50
C LEU A 125 -15.56 11.05 34.27
N PRO A 126 -15.40 10.09 35.19
CA PRO A 126 -16.00 8.74 35.07
C PRO A 126 -17.53 8.76 34.96
N ASN A 127 -18.19 9.73 35.61
CA ASN A 127 -19.65 9.83 35.64
C ASN A 127 -20.25 10.34 34.32
N LEU A 128 -19.44 11.01 33.48
CA LEU A 128 -19.87 11.40 32.12
C LEU A 128 -20.07 10.19 31.19
N PHE A 129 -19.38 9.07 31.47
CA PHE A 129 -19.52 7.82 30.70
C PHE A 129 -20.67 6.93 31.19
N ALA A 130 -21.08 7.07 32.46
CA ALA A 130 -22.15 6.27 33.07
C ALA A 130 -23.56 6.87 32.87
N PHE A 131 -23.66 8.11 32.37
CA PHE A 131 -24.92 8.84 32.23
C PHE A 131 -25.28 9.07 30.76
N PRO A 132 -26.56 8.89 30.33
CA PRO A 132 -27.02 9.22 28.98
C PRO A 132 -27.11 10.74 28.70
N LEU A 133 -26.02 11.45 28.97
CA LEU A 133 -25.91 12.92 28.95
C LEU A 133 -26.32 13.52 27.60
N ASN A 134 -25.88 12.92 26.50
CA ASN A 134 -26.22 13.41 25.16
C ASN A 134 -27.73 13.31 24.85
N LEU A 135 -28.43 12.30 25.39
CA LEU A 135 -29.88 12.17 25.22
C LEU A 135 -30.61 13.27 25.99
N ILE A 136 -30.18 13.57 27.22
CA ILE A 136 -30.74 14.64 28.03
C ILE A 136 -30.51 16.00 27.40
N LEU A 137 -29.29 16.31 26.97
CA LEU A 137 -28.98 17.55 26.26
C LEU A 137 -29.80 17.69 24.97
N SER A 138 -30.10 16.57 24.30
CA SER A 138 -30.98 16.57 23.13
C SER A 138 -32.44 16.88 23.46
N GLN A 139 -32.95 16.42 24.60
CA GLN A 139 -34.29 16.79 25.07
C GLN A 139 -34.34 18.23 25.59
N LEU A 140 -33.30 18.66 26.31
CA LEU A 140 -33.14 20.05 26.76
C LEU A 140 -33.12 21.01 25.57
N ALA A 141 -32.47 20.64 24.46
CA ALA A 141 -32.49 21.44 23.23
C ALA A 141 -33.87 21.51 22.57
N LYS A 142 -34.75 20.52 22.80
CA LYS A 142 -36.16 20.61 22.38
C LYS A 142 -36.97 21.51 23.32
N LEU A 143 -36.69 21.49 24.62
CA LEU A 143 -37.32 22.36 25.62
C LEU A 143 -36.95 23.83 25.37
N ALA A 144 -35.65 24.12 25.16
CA ALA A 144 -35.11 25.46 24.90
C ALA A 144 -35.78 26.16 23.70
N LYS A 145 -36.25 25.40 22.71
CA LYS A 145 -37.01 25.94 21.56
C LYS A 145 -38.40 26.45 21.92
N ARG A 146 -38.96 26.01 23.05
CA ARG A 146 -40.32 26.36 23.50
C ARG A 146 -40.29 27.36 24.65
N THR A 147 -39.28 27.25 25.52
CA THR A 147 -39.16 28.05 26.74
C THR A 147 -37.68 28.39 26.94
N PRO A 148 -37.32 29.68 27.15
CA PRO A 148 -35.95 30.07 27.49
C PRO A 148 -35.46 29.34 28.74
N LEU A 149 -34.19 28.92 28.74
CA LEU A 149 -33.57 28.26 29.89
C LEU A 149 -33.21 29.27 30.98
N GLY A 150 -33.40 28.91 32.25
CA GLY A 150 -33.00 29.70 33.39
C GLY A 150 -31.47 29.71 33.63
N GLU A 151 -31.00 30.67 34.43
CA GLU A 151 -29.56 30.89 34.67
C GLU A 151 -28.86 29.69 35.33
N SER A 152 -29.56 28.95 36.19
CA SER A 152 -29.02 27.73 36.82
C SER A 152 -28.70 26.65 35.78
N MET A 153 -29.57 26.46 34.78
CA MET A 153 -29.34 25.53 33.68
C MET A 153 -28.23 26.04 32.76
N LEU A 154 -28.24 27.33 32.40
CA LEU A 154 -27.19 27.92 31.57
C LEU A 154 -25.81 27.78 32.22
N THR A 155 -25.71 27.99 33.53
CA THR A 155 -24.46 27.79 34.31
C THR A 155 -23.96 26.36 34.20
N LEU A 156 -24.84 25.37 34.39
CA LEU A 156 -24.50 23.95 34.23
C LEU A 156 -24.02 23.63 32.80
N VAL A 157 -24.74 24.14 31.79
CA VAL A 157 -24.40 23.92 30.38
C VAL A 157 -23.03 24.54 30.03
N ARG A 158 -22.69 25.72 30.56
CA ARG A 158 -21.35 26.33 30.42
C ARG A 158 -20.26 25.48 31.06
N GLN A 159 -20.47 24.98 32.27
CA GLN A 159 -19.51 24.09 32.94
C GLN A 159 -19.27 22.79 32.15
N LEU A 160 -20.34 22.19 31.60
CA LEU A 160 -20.22 21.00 30.75
C LEU A 160 -19.49 21.30 29.43
N ARG A 161 -19.77 22.45 28.80
CA ARG A 161 -19.06 22.92 27.60
C ARG A 161 -17.57 23.01 27.87
N ASP A 162 -17.17 23.69 28.93
CA ASP A 162 -15.76 23.96 29.23
C ASP A 162 -15.00 22.67 29.57
N ARG A 163 -15.67 21.71 30.21
CA ARG A 163 -15.09 20.39 30.51
C ARG A 163 -14.89 19.47 29.34
N THR A 164 -15.80 19.55 28.37
CA THR A 164 -15.78 18.68 27.19
C THR A 164 -14.97 19.28 26.04
N ALA A 165 -14.44 20.49 26.25
CA ALA A 165 -13.61 21.20 25.30
C ALA A 165 -12.36 20.40 24.90
N GLY A 166 -12.11 20.29 23.59
CA GLY A 166 -10.94 19.59 23.03
C GLY A 166 -10.96 18.06 23.16
N GLN A 167 -12.00 17.46 23.75
CA GLN A 167 -12.10 16.00 23.95
C GLN A 167 -12.68 15.29 22.71
N PRO A 168 -12.25 14.05 22.39
CA PRO A 168 -12.78 13.27 21.27
C PRO A 168 -14.09 12.53 21.61
N GLY A 169 -14.63 11.81 20.62
CA GLY A 169 -15.70 10.83 20.82
C GLY A 169 -17.04 11.42 21.30
N ASP A 170 -17.66 10.79 22.30
CA ASP A 170 -18.95 11.24 22.83
C ASP A 170 -18.86 12.56 23.59
N LEU A 171 -17.70 12.87 24.19
CA LEU A 171 -17.47 14.17 24.83
C LEU A 171 -17.51 15.31 23.83
N LEU A 172 -17.01 15.11 22.61
CA LEU A 172 -17.15 16.09 21.53
C LEU A 172 -18.62 16.35 21.18
N LYS A 173 -19.45 15.30 21.11
CA LYS A 173 -20.89 15.45 20.83
C LYS A 173 -21.57 16.26 21.93
N ILE A 174 -21.21 16.00 23.19
CA ILE A 174 -21.67 16.76 24.35
C ILE A 174 -21.23 18.22 24.22
N HIS A 175 -19.95 18.49 23.94
CA HIS A 175 -19.41 19.84 23.74
C HIS A 175 -20.21 20.62 22.69
N LEU A 176 -20.35 20.06 21.49
CA LEU A 176 -21.10 20.69 20.40
C LEU A 176 -22.58 20.90 20.77
N LYS A 177 -23.19 19.98 21.52
CA LYS A 177 -24.58 20.10 21.95
C LYS A 177 -24.77 21.18 23.02
N THR A 178 -23.84 21.31 23.95
CA THR A 178 -23.84 22.40 24.94
C THR A 178 -23.66 23.76 24.27
N GLN A 179 -22.84 23.85 23.22
CA GLN A 179 -22.73 25.08 22.42
C GLN A 179 -23.98 25.41 21.64
N GLU A 180 -24.66 24.42 21.05
CA GLU A 180 -25.96 24.62 20.39
C GLU A 180 -27.00 25.20 21.36
N LEU A 181 -26.99 24.77 22.62
CA LEU A 181 -27.87 25.27 23.67
C LEU A 181 -27.51 26.71 24.09
N LEU A 182 -26.22 27.03 24.22
CA LEU A 182 -25.75 28.35 24.64
C LEU A 182 -25.88 29.41 23.54
N GLY A 183 -25.69 29.03 22.26
CA GLY A 183 -25.88 29.94 21.12
C GLY A 183 -27.34 30.38 20.90
N GLN A 184 -28.29 29.82 21.65
CA GLN A 184 -29.69 30.29 21.70
C GLN A 184 -29.90 31.39 22.76
N ALA A 185 -28.92 31.64 23.64
CA ALA A 185 -28.94 32.72 24.63
C ALA A 185 -28.32 34.00 24.05
N ALA A 186 -28.90 35.17 24.34
CA ALA A 186 -28.37 36.46 23.89
C ALA A 186 -27.10 36.87 24.66
N GLY A 187 -26.12 37.51 24.01
CA GLY A 187 -24.92 38.08 24.64
C GLY A 187 -23.59 37.57 24.06
N ASP A 188 -22.52 37.59 24.87
CA ASP A 188 -21.14 37.13 24.53
C ASP A 188 -21.07 35.66 24.06
N ASP A 189 -22.13 34.87 24.29
CA ASP A 189 -22.28 33.49 23.85
C ASP A 189 -22.71 33.35 22.36
N ALA A 190 -22.84 34.46 21.60
CA ALA A 190 -23.30 34.45 20.21
C ALA A 190 -22.29 33.89 19.18
N LEU A 191 -20.98 33.93 19.48
CA LEU A 191 -19.94 33.35 18.62
C LEU A 191 -19.63 31.91 19.04
N PRO A 192 -19.35 30.99 18.08
CA PRO A 192 -18.93 29.64 18.42
C PRO A 192 -17.61 29.66 19.20
N ILE A 193 -17.59 29.02 20.36
CA ILE A 193 -16.33 28.75 21.08
C ILE A 193 -15.69 27.53 20.41
N VAL A 194 -14.43 27.60 20.01
CA VAL A 194 -13.74 26.46 19.40
C VAL A 194 -12.49 26.16 20.20
N VAL A 195 -12.38 24.93 20.69
CA VAL A 195 -11.24 24.47 21.49
C VAL A 195 -10.67 23.20 20.89
N PHE A 196 -9.35 23.14 20.79
CA PHE A 196 -8.59 22.01 20.27
C PHE A 196 -7.73 21.38 21.36
N ALA A 197 -7.37 20.10 21.20
CA ALA A 197 -6.44 19.45 22.10
C ALA A 197 -5.03 20.03 21.90
N ALA A 198 -4.42 20.60 22.94
CA ALA A 198 -3.09 21.24 22.85
C ALA A 198 -1.91 20.25 22.89
N ALA A 199 -2.19 18.94 22.86
CA ALA A 199 -1.20 17.87 22.98
C ALA A 199 -0.36 17.63 21.71
N ASP A 200 -0.72 18.26 20.58
CA ASP A 200 0.06 18.19 19.35
C ASP A 200 0.19 19.56 18.65
N PRO A 201 1.17 19.72 17.73
CA PRO A 201 1.43 20.99 17.08
C PRO A 201 0.24 21.57 16.31
N LEU A 202 -0.61 20.73 15.72
CA LEU A 202 -1.77 21.21 14.98
C LEU A 202 -2.77 21.88 15.93
N GLY A 203 -3.10 21.22 17.04
CA GLY A 203 -4.02 21.79 18.02
C GLY A 203 -3.51 23.09 18.63
N GLN A 204 -2.20 23.19 18.88
CA GLN A 204 -1.56 24.42 19.35
C GLN A 204 -1.68 25.54 18.31
N ALA A 205 -1.35 25.28 17.05
CA ALA A 205 -1.43 26.26 15.96
C ALA A 205 -2.88 26.74 15.72
N LEU A 206 -3.85 25.82 15.78
CA LEU A 206 -5.27 26.17 15.65
C LEU A 206 -5.77 26.99 16.84
N SER A 207 -5.33 26.66 18.06
CA SER A 207 -5.70 27.41 19.27
C SER A 207 -5.11 28.83 19.25
N GLN A 208 -3.85 28.97 18.80
CA GLN A 208 -3.22 30.27 18.57
C GLN A 208 -3.96 31.09 17.51
N PHE A 209 -4.37 30.45 16.41
CA PHE A 209 -5.16 31.11 15.38
C PHE A 209 -6.50 31.61 15.93
N VAL A 210 -7.24 30.77 16.66
CA VAL A 210 -8.51 31.17 17.30
C VAL A 210 -8.30 32.35 18.25
N ALA A 211 -7.23 32.34 19.05
CA ALA A 211 -6.90 33.43 19.96
C ALA A 211 -6.51 34.74 19.24
N SER A 212 -6.03 34.65 18.00
CA SER A 212 -5.65 35.80 17.18
C SER A 212 -6.81 36.47 16.42
N LEU A 213 -7.99 35.84 16.38
CA LEU A 213 -9.14 36.38 15.66
C LEU A 213 -9.74 37.58 16.41
N ASP A 214 -9.88 38.70 15.70
CA ASP A 214 -10.59 39.88 16.21
C ASP A 214 -12.10 39.60 16.27
N ARG A 215 -12.68 39.59 17.47
CA ARG A 215 -14.12 39.35 17.66
C ARG A 215 -15.01 40.40 16.98
N THR A 216 -14.46 41.55 16.62
CA THR A 216 -15.19 42.63 15.92
C THR A 216 -15.15 42.48 14.40
N ASP A 217 -14.26 41.64 13.84
CA ASP A 217 -14.22 41.35 12.40
C ASP A 217 -15.42 40.49 12.00
N ALA A 218 -16.12 40.93 10.95
CA ALA A 218 -17.25 40.22 10.36
C ALA A 218 -16.89 38.79 9.91
N ARG A 219 -15.62 38.51 9.60
CA ARG A 219 -15.14 37.18 9.19
C ARG A 219 -14.88 36.23 10.35
N THR A 220 -14.77 36.71 11.58
CA THR A 220 -14.45 35.87 12.75
C THR A 220 -15.52 34.83 13.00
N ALA A 221 -16.80 35.18 12.87
CA ALA A 221 -17.88 34.22 12.96
C ALA A 221 -17.76 33.10 11.92
N ALA A 222 -17.36 33.42 10.69
CA ALA A 222 -17.20 32.46 9.61
C ALA A 222 -15.99 31.53 9.83
N TRP A 223 -14.86 32.05 10.32
CA TRP A 223 -13.69 31.26 10.71
C TRP A 223 -13.99 30.31 11.86
N LEU A 224 -14.60 30.80 12.95
CA LEU A 224 -14.99 29.97 14.09
C LEU A 224 -16.00 28.90 13.68
N GLY A 225 -16.97 29.26 12.83
CA GLY A 225 -17.91 28.31 12.24
C GLY A 225 -17.22 27.21 11.44
N LEU A 226 -16.28 27.56 10.55
CA LEU A 226 -15.51 26.59 9.77
C LEU A 226 -14.74 25.62 10.66
N LEU A 227 -14.04 26.15 11.66
CA LEU A 227 -13.23 25.38 12.60
C LEU A 227 -14.09 24.43 13.47
N GLN A 228 -15.29 24.85 13.87
CA GLN A 228 -16.26 24.00 14.56
C GLN A 228 -16.79 22.87 13.65
N LEU A 229 -16.98 23.14 12.35
CA LEU A 229 -17.38 22.11 11.38
C LEU A 229 -16.31 21.03 11.20
N TRP A 230 -15.02 21.38 11.28
CA TRP A 230 -13.93 20.40 11.16
C TRP A 230 -13.97 19.33 12.24
N GLN A 231 -14.43 19.66 13.44
CA GLN A 231 -14.61 18.69 14.52
C GLN A 231 -15.69 17.63 14.18
N LYS A 232 -16.59 17.91 13.23
CA LYS A 232 -17.65 16.99 12.78
C LYS A 232 -17.19 16.01 11.68
N ALA A 233 -15.91 16.05 11.26
CA ALA A 233 -15.37 15.25 10.16
C ALA A 233 -15.06 13.78 10.54
N THR A 234 -15.98 13.11 11.24
CA THR A 234 -15.75 11.76 11.81
C THR A 234 -15.90 10.62 10.80
N ALA A 235 -16.73 10.78 9.77
CA ALA A 235 -17.00 9.75 8.75
C ALA A 235 -15.81 9.52 7.77
N GLY A 236 -15.86 8.48 6.94
CA GLY A 236 -14.81 8.23 5.93
C GLY A 236 -14.74 9.27 4.80
N GLN A 237 -15.83 9.99 4.56
CA GLN A 237 -15.98 11.05 3.56
C GLN A 237 -16.96 12.11 4.08
N PRO A 238 -16.93 13.36 3.58
CA PRO A 238 -17.87 14.39 4.03
C PRO A 238 -19.30 14.04 3.58
N THR A 239 -20.26 14.16 4.49
CA THR A 239 -21.68 14.06 4.12
C THR A 239 -22.07 15.22 3.22
N ALA A 240 -23.12 15.07 2.40
CA ALA A 240 -23.61 16.16 1.54
C ALA A 240 -23.93 17.44 2.35
N LYS A 241 -24.47 17.28 3.56
CA LYS A 241 -24.70 18.39 4.50
C LYS A 241 -23.40 19.05 4.93
N LEU A 242 -22.43 18.27 5.42
CA LEU A 242 -21.14 18.82 5.87
C LEU A 242 -20.41 19.52 4.71
N ARG A 243 -20.40 18.91 3.52
CA ARG A 243 -19.82 19.53 2.30
C ARG A 243 -20.41 20.92 2.05
N LYS A 244 -21.74 21.03 2.01
CA LYS A 244 -22.43 22.31 1.81
C LYS A 244 -22.09 23.35 2.87
N GLU A 245 -22.00 22.94 4.14
CA GLU A 245 -21.63 23.83 5.25
C GLU A 245 -20.17 24.30 5.15
N LEU A 246 -19.22 23.40 4.83
CA LEU A 246 -17.81 23.75 4.60
C LEU A 246 -17.67 24.75 3.44
N ASP A 247 -18.36 24.53 2.33
CA ASP A 247 -18.30 25.40 1.15
C ASP A 247 -18.89 26.78 1.45
N ALA A 248 -20.01 26.84 2.20
CA ALA A 248 -20.64 28.09 2.62
C ALA A 248 -19.73 28.90 3.56
N SER A 249 -19.13 28.27 4.57
CA SER A 249 -18.16 28.94 5.46
C SER A 249 -16.92 29.40 4.70
N THR A 250 -16.43 28.59 3.75
CA THR A 250 -15.29 28.95 2.90
C THR A 250 -15.59 30.18 2.03
N ALA A 251 -16.78 30.24 1.44
CA ALA A 251 -17.23 31.39 0.66
C ALA A 251 -17.36 32.66 1.52
N ALA A 252 -17.87 32.54 2.75
CA ALA A 252 -18.00 33.67 3.68
C ALA A 252 -16.66 34.24 4.16
N ILE A 253 -15.63 33.39 4.29
CA ILE A 253 -14.26 33.83 4.64
C ILE A 253 -13.53 34.42 3.43
N GLY A 254 -13.68 33.77 2.28
CA GLY A 254 -12.89 34.03 1.08
C GLY A 254 -12.00 32.82 0.73
N PRO A 255 -12.21 32.16 -0.43
CA PRO A 255 -11.47 30.95 -0.80
C PRO A 255 -9.95 31.09 -0.82
N ALA A 256 -9.43 32.25 -1.24
CA ALA A 256 -7.98 32.50 -1.27
C ALA A 256 -7.37 32.53 0.15
N ALA A 257 -8.03 33.20 1.10
CA ALA A 257 -7.58 33.27 2.49
C ALA A 257 -7.61 31.88 3.15
N VAL A 258 -8.67 31.10 2.92
CA VAL A 258 -8.79 29.73 3.41
C VAL A 258 -7.69 28.84 2.83
N ARG A 259 -7.38 28.97 1.54
CA ARG A 259 -6.31 28.19 0.90
C ARG A 259 -4.94 28.53 1.46
N GLU A 260 -4.58 29.81 1.59
CA GLU A 260 -3.27 30.21 2.09
C GLU A 260 -3.06 29.76 3.54
N GLN A 261 -4.01 30.05 4.42
CA GLN A 261 -3.91 29.64 5.82
C GLN A 261 -3.98 28.10 5.97
N GLY A 262 -4.86 27.44 5.21
CA GLY A 262 -4.96 25.99 5.23
C GLY A 262 -3.70 25.31 4.71
N ARG A 263 -2.99 25.89 3.73
CA ARG A 263 -1.70 25.41 3.26
C ARG A 263 -0.66 25.44 4.38
N VAL A 264 -0.64 26.47 5.21
CA VAL A 264 0.26 26.56 6.38
C VAL A 264 -0.01 25.41 7.37
N TRP A 265 -1.27 25.13 7.70
CA TRP A 265 -1.61 24.02 8.60
C TRP A 265 -1.35 22.64 7.97
N LEU A 266 -1.55 22.50 6.66
CA LEU A 266 -1.25 21.27 5.96
C LEU A 266 0.27 21.01 5.89
N GLN A 267 1.07 22.05 5.69
CA GLN A 267 2.53 22.00 5.77
C GLN A 267 2.98 21.60 7.19
N LEU A 268 2.39 22.21 8.23
CA LEU A 268 2.67 21.83 9.62
C LEU A 268 2.46 20.32 9.86
N LEU A 269 1.35 19.75 9.37
CA LEU A 269 1.11 18.30 9.44
C LEU A 269 2.16 17.47 8.70
N VAL A 270 2.66 17.95 7.56
CA VAL A 270 3.74 17.30 6.81
C VAL A 270 5.05 17.34 7.61
N ASP A 271 5.35 18.45 8.28
CA ASP A 271 6.63 18.67 8.98
C ASP A 271 6.66 18.08 10.39
N THR A 272 5.51 17.89 11.05
CA THR A 272 5.44 17.35 12.42
C THR A 272 6.15 16.00 12.54
N PRO A 273 7.21 15.84 13.34
CA PRO A 273 7.91 14.57 13.44
C PRO A 273 7.01 13.47 14.03
N VAL A 274 7.30 12.22 13.68
CA VAL A 274 6.67 11.06 14.33
C VAL A 274 7.59 10.61 15.45
N ALA A 275 7.16 10.77 16.70
CA ALA A 275 7.95 10.41 17.88
C ALA A 275 7.59 9.00 18.36
N GLU A 276 8.59 8.18 18.64
CA GLU A 276 8.40 6.89 19.31
C GLU A 276 8.52 7.08 20.82
N GLN A 277 7.52 6.62 21.57
CA GLN A 277 7.49 6.65 23.02
C GLN A 277 7.51 5.21 23.55
N PRO A 278 8.61 4.75 24.15
CA PRO A 278 8.66 3.44 24.79
C PRO A 278 7.94 3.47 26.13
N HIS A 279 7.15 2.43 26.40
CA HIS A 279 6.44 2.18 27.65
C HIS A 279 6.89 0.85 28.24
N VAL A 280 6.95 0.81 29.57
CA VAL A 280 7.29 -0.38 30.36
C VAL A 280 6.13 -0.61 31.32
N HIS A 281 5.45 -1.75 31.19
CA HIS A 281 4.38 -2.16 32.10
C HIS A 281 4.85 -3.35 32.94
N GLU A 282 4.98 -3.16 34.24
CA GLU A 282 5.27 -4.23 35.19
C GLU A 282 3.98 -4.83 35.73
N TYR A 283 3.82 -6.13 35.53
CA TYR A 283 2.74 -6.91 36.14
C TYR A 283 3.13 -7.27 37.59
N GLY A 284 2.12 -7.40 38.46
CA GLY A 284 2.33 -7.68 39.89
C GLY A 284 2.98 -9.05 40.20
N ASP A 285 3.24 -9.88 39.19
CA ASP A 285 3.99 -11.13 39.28
C ASP A 285 5.47 -11.00 38.91
N GLY A 286 5.95 -9.78 38.61
CA GLY A 286 7.32 -9.50 38.18
C GLY A 286 7.54 -9.58 36.67
N THR A 287 6.52 -9.87 35.86
CA THR A 287 6.62 -9.86 34.40
C THR A 287 6.65 -8.42 33.88
N THR A 288 7.60 -8.09 33.01
CA THR A 288 7.69 -6.77 32.35
C THR A 288 7.26 -6.85 30.89
N TYR A 289 6.32 -6.01 30.47
CA TYR A 289 5.89 -5.87 29.08
C TYR A 289 6.29 -4.51 28.50
N ASN A 290 7.17 -4.55 27.50
CA ASN A 290 7.65 -3.36 26.81
C ASN A 290 6.85 -3.17 25.51
N TYR A 291 6.29 -1.98 25.32
CA TYR A 291 5.63 -1.61 24.07
C TYR A 291 5.91 -0.16 23.71
N SER A 292 5.99 0.16 22.43
CA SER A 292 6.13 1.55 21.96
C SER A 292 4.79 2.10 21.48
N THR A 293 4.53 3.38 21.72
CA THR A 293 3.52 4.16 21.00
C THR A 293 4.19 5.13 20.03
N TRP A 294 3.46 5.54 19.00
CA TRP A 294 3.96 6.50 18.01
C TRP A 294 3.04 7.70 17.95
N ASP A 295 3.59 8.85 18.34
CA ASP A 295 2.89 10.11 18.43
C ASP A 295 3.08 10.90 17.12
N PHE A 296 1.97 11.39 16.58
CA PHE A 296 1.95 12.23 15.37
C PHE A 296 0.90 13.32 15.49
N VAL A 297 -0.36 12.91 15.59
CA VAL A 297 -1.50 13.80 15.83
C VAL A 297 -2.48 13.06 16.72
N THR A 298 -3.09 13.75 17.67
CA THR A 298 -4.12 13.18 18.53
C THR A 298 -5.36 12.78 17.72
N GLU A 299 -6.18 11.87 18.24
CA GLU A 299 -7.38 11.40 17.54
C GLU A 299 -8.38 12.54 17.25
N SER A 300 -8.56 13.47 18.19
CA SER A 300 -9.38 14.67 18.03
C SER A 300 -8.84 15.56 16.90
N ASN A 301 -7.54 15.86 16.91
CA ASN A 301 -6.95 16.73 15.90
C ASN A 301 -6.79 16.03 14.54
N ALA A 302 -6.71 14.70 14.49
CA ALA A 302 -6.79 13.94 13.25
C ALA A 302 -8.16 14.12 12.57
N THR A 303 -9.24 14.17 13.36
CA THR A 303 -10.59 14.48 12.87
C THR A 303 -10.64 15.89 12.29
N VAL A 304 -10.09 16.87 13.01
CA VAL A 304 -10.00 18.26 12.55
C VAL A 304 -9.18 18.38 11.26
N ALA A 305 -8.06 17.67 11.17
CA ALA A 305 -7.21 17.64 9.97
C ALA A 305 -7.94 17.05 8.74
N LYS A 306 -8.86 16.10 8.92
CA LYS A 306 -9.74 15.65 7.82
C LYS A 306 -10.67 16.76 7.35
N GLY A 307 -11.23 17.54 8.28
CA GLY A 307 -12.01 18.74 7.98
C GLY A 307 -11.21 19.74 7.14
N LEU A 308 -9.98 20.04 7.54
CA LEU A 308 -9.03 20.86 6.79
C LEU A 308 -8.81 20.34 5.35
N ILE A 309 -8.49 19.04 5.20
CA ILE A 309 -8.25 18.43 3.89
C ILE A 309 -9.49 18.55 2.99
N TRP A 310 -10.67 18.28 3.53
CA TRP A 310 -11.92 18.35 2.77
C TRP A 310 -12.34 19.77 2.44
N THR A 311 -11.95 20.76 3.23
CA THR A 311 -12.10 22.19 2.90
C THR A 311 -11.13 22.62 1.80
N LEU A 312 -9.89 22.13 1.83
CA LEU A 312 -8.88 22.46 0.82
C LEU A 312 -9.06 21.73 -0.51
N GLN A 313 -9.73 20.58 -0.52
CA GLN A 313 -9.95 19.75 -1.71
C GLN A 313 -10.46 20.53 -2.93
N PRO A 314 -11.55 21.33 -2.86
CA PRO A 314 -12.01 22.13 -4.01
C PRO A 314 -11.14 23.36 -4.31
N LEU A 315 -10.21 23.71 -3.42
CA LEU A 315 -9.34 24.89 -3.53
C LEU A 315 -7.91 24.53 -3.98
N ALA A 316 -7.64 23.24 -4.22
CA ALA A 316 -6.27 22.77 -4.36
C ALA A 316 -5.61 23.29 -5.64
N ASN A 317 -4.38 23.77 -5.47
CA ASN A 317 -3.44 24.02 -6.56
C ASN A 317 -2.32 22.97 -6.52
N ALA A 318 -1.32 23.09 -7.39
CA ALA A 318 -0.18 22.18 -7.43
C ALA A 318 0.51 22.03 -6.05
N GLY A 319 0.66 23.12 -5.30
CA GLY A 319 1.24 23.11 -3.95
C GLY A 319 0.42 22.31 -2.94
N VAL A 320 -0.90 22.51 -2.91
CA VAL A 320 -1.80 21.73 -2.02
C VAL A 320 -1.80 20.25 -2.41
N VAL A 321 -1.85 19.93 -3.71
CA VAL A 321 -1.76 18.54 -4.20
C VAL A 321 -0.45 17.88 -3.76
N ALA A 322 0.67 18.60 -3.85
CA ALA A 322 1.97 18.10 -3.39
C ALA A 322 1.96 17.81 -1.87
N LEU A 323 1.41 18.71 -1.05
CA LEU A 323 1.31 18.49 0.39
C LEU A 323 0.39 17.32 0.75
N LEU A 324 -0.76 17.19 0.08
CA LEU A 324 -1.66 16.05 0.25
C LEU A 324 -0.97 14.72 -0.13
N THR A 325 -0.16 14.73 -1.19
CA THR A 325 0.64 13.57 -1.63
C THR A 325 1.63 13.15 -0.53
N THR A 326 2.38 14.11 0.02
CA THR A 326 3.37 13.87 1.08
C THR A 326 2.71 13.40 2.37
N LEU A 327 1.62 14.06 2.78
CA LEU A 327 0.88 13.71 3.99
C LEU A 327 0.23 12.31 3.87
N ALA A 328 -0.31 11.95 2.70
CA ALA A 328 -0.86 10.61 2.46
C ALA A 328 0.22 9.54 2.66
N ALA A 329 1.39 9.70 2.03
CA ALA A 329 2.50 8.76 2.17
C ALA A 329 2.95 8.62 3.64
N LYS A 330 3.02 9.73 4.38
CA LYS A 330 3.34 9.74 5.81
C LYS A 330 2.31 8.98 6.65
N CYS A 331 1.02 9.21 6.42
CA CYS A 331 -0.08 8.56 7.15
C CYS A 331 -0.11 7.04 6.97
N PHE A 332 0.38 6.53 5.83
CA PHE A 332 0.45 5.09 5.52
C PHE A 332 1.82 4.46 5.78
N ARG A 333 2.76 5.21 6.38
CA ARG A 333 4.00 4.62 6.91
C ARG A 333 3.66 3.45 7.84
N LYS A 334 4.26 2.28 7.59
CA LYS A 334 4.04 1.07 8.37
C LYS A 334 4.70 1.22 9.74
N ILE A 335 3.90 1.08 10.79
CA ILE A 335 4.31 1.03 12.19
C ILE A 335 4.23 -0.44 12.66
N PRO A 336 5.32 -1.03 13.18
CA PRO A 336 5.32 -2.39 13.72
C PRO A 336 4.21 -2.61 14.76
N GLY A 337 3.49 -3.73 14.69
CA GLY A 337 2.41 -4.07 15.63
C GLY A 337 1.11 -3.26 15.51
N LYS A 338 1.13 -2.08 14.86
CA LYS A 338 -0.05 -1.19 14.73
C LYS A 338 -0.64 -1.14 13.32
N GLY A 339 0.19 -1.15 12.28
CA GLY A 339 -0.25 -0.91 10.89
C GLY A 339 0.02 0.54 10.44
N PRO A 340 -0.88 1.21 9.70
CA PRO A 340 -0.67 2.60 9.27
C PRO A 340 -0.57 3.57 10.45
N LEU A 341 0.24 4.62 10.32
CA LEU A 341 0.39 5.68 11.32
C LEU A 341 -0.94 6.37 11.64
N ALA A 342 -1.69 6.79 10.62
CA ALA A 342 -2.96 7.51 10.74
C ALA A 342 -3.90 7.21 9.57
N ALA A 343 -4.48 6.01 9.53
CA ALA A 343 -5.28 5.53 8.39
C ALA A 343 -6.46 6.45 8.03
N GLY A 344 -7.20 6.95 9.02
CA GLY A 344 -8.36 7.83 8.78
C GLY A 344 -7.97 9.17 8.12
N LEU A 345 -6.83 9.73 8.50
CA LEU A 345 -6.29 10.95 7.89
C LEU A 345 -5.73 10.67 6.49
N GLY A 346 -4.98 9.56 6.33
CA GLY A 346 -4.47 9.12 5.04
C GLY A 346 -5.60 8.91 4.01
N ASN A 347 -6.69 8.26 4.42
CA ASN A 347 -7.87 8.07 3.56
C ASN A 347 -8.50 9.39 3.11
N ALA A 348 -8.53 10.42 3.97
CA ALA A 348 -9.02 11.74 3.58
C ALA A 348 -8.11 12.40 2.53
N CYS A 349 -6.78 12.26 2.64
CA CYS A 349 -5.85 12.71 1.61
C CYS A 349 -6.07 11.97 0.28
N LEU A 350 -6.24 10.64 0.31
CA LEU A 350 -6.47 9.85 -0.90
C LEU A 350 -7.76 10.27 -1.61
N LEU A 351 -8.86 10.46 -0.86
CA LEU A 351 -10.11 10.95 -1.43
C LEU A 351 -9.95 12.35 -2.03
N ALA A 352 -9.25 13.25 -1.34
CA ALA A 352 -9.01 14.60 -1.83
C ALA A 352 -8.18 14.61 -3.11
N LEU A 353 -7.14 13.78 -3.20
CA LEU A 353 -6.34 13.64 -4.42
C LEU A 353 -7.16 13.06 -5.58
N ALA A 354 -8.02 12.06 -5.33
CA ALA A 354 -8.89 11.49 -6.35
C ALA A 354 -9.78 12.57 -7.00
N GLN A 355 -10.31 13.47 -6.18
CA GLN A 355 -11.26 14.50 -6.59
C GLN A 355 -10.60 15.81 -7.07
N ASN A 356 -9.34 15.75 -7.52
CA ASN A 356 -8.57 16.91 -7.96
C ASN A 356 -8.11 16.82 -9.43
N GLY A 357 -8.91 16.14 -10.25
CA GLY A 357 -8.68 15.98 -11.68
C GLY A 357 -7.36 15.27 -11.98
N LEU A 358 -6.85 15.50 -13.19
CA LEU A 358 -5.67 14.79 -13.70
C LEU A 358 -4.41 14.94 -12.81
N PRO A 359 -4.07 16.13 -12.28
CA PRO A 359 -2.93 16.27 -11.37
C PRO A 359 -3.09 15.48 -10.07
N GLY A 360 -4.31 15.41 -9.53
CA GLY A 360 -4.64 14.67 -8.32
C GLY A 360 -4.57 13.15 -8.52
N VAL A 361 -5.06 12.65 -9.65
CA VAL A 361 -4.99 11.22 -10.00
C VAL A 361 -3.55 10.77 -10.28
N ALA A 362 -2.74 11.61 -10.93
CA ALA A 362 -1.30 11.36 -11.08
C ALA A 362 -0.57 11.35 -9.73
N ALA A 363 -0.95 12.25 -8.81
CA ALA A 363 -0.46 12.24 -7.42
C ALA A 363 -0.84 10.96 -6.67
N LEU A 364 -2.07 10.45 -6.85
CA LEU A 364 -2.47 9.16 -6.29
C LEU A 364 -1.59 8.00 -6.76
N ALA A 365 -1.27 7.94 -8.06
CA ALA A 365 -0.38 6.92 -8.59
C ALA A 365 1.03 7.00 -7.97
N ARG A 366 1.55 8.22 -7.75
CA ARG A 366 2.81 8.40 -7.00
C ARG A 366 2.72 7.91 -5.55
N VAL A 367 1.64 8.23 -4.83
CA VAL A 367 1.42 7.75 -3.45
C VAL A 367 1.32 6.23 -3.41
N ARG A 368 0.63 5.62 -4.39
CA ARG A 368 0.50 4.17 -4.52
C ARG A 368 1.85 3.47 -4.50
N SER A 369 2.86 3.98 -5.22
CA SER A 369 4.19 3.36 -5.23
C SER A 369 4.89 3.32 -3.86
N LYS A 370 4.49 4.18 -2.92
CA LYS A 370 5.10 4.33 -1.58
C LYS A 370 4.41 3.52 -0.49
N ILE A 371 3.22 2.96 -0.76
CA ILE A 371 2.38 2.27 0.21
C ILE A 371 2.47 0.75 -0.01
N ARG A 372 2.57 -0.06 1.06
CA ARG A 372 2.71 -1.53 0.91
C ARG A 372 1.45 -2.31 1.29
N GLN A 373 0.51 -1.66 1.97
CA GLN A 373 -0.71 -2.28 2.50
C GLN A 373 -1.69 -2.59 1.35
N THR A 374 -2.06 -3.87 1.19
CA THR A 374 -2.89 -4.36 0.07
C THR A 374 -4.25 -3.68 0.00
N ASN A 375 -4.95 -3.53 1.13
CA ASN A 375 -6.26 -2.86 1.17
C ASN A 375 -6.20 -1.38 0.70
N THR A 376 -5.11 -0.69 1.03
CA THR A 376 -4.88 0.69 0.58
C THR A 376 -4.50 0.73 -0.89
N GLN A 377 -3.67 -0.21 -1.37
CA GLN A 377 -3.35 -0.38 -2.79
C GLN A 377 -4.62 -0.55 -3.63
N GLU A 378 -5.53 -1.42 -3.20
CA GLU A 378 -6.83 -1.66 -3.86
C GLU A 378 -7.71 -0.41 -3.82
N THR A 379 -7.73 0.31 -2.71
CA THR A 379 -8.48 1.56 -2.59
C THR A 379 -7.98 2.62 -3.57
N ILE A 380 -6.65 2.79 -3.68
CA ILE A 380 -6.05 3.74 -4.64
C ILE A 380 -6.31 3.29 -6.07
N ALA A 381 -6.14 2.00 -6.39
CA ALA A 381 -6.40 1.47 -7.72
C ALA A 381 -7.86 1.71 -8.16
N ARG A 382 -8.82 1.53 -7.24
CA ARG A 382 -10.24 1.85 -7.48
C ARG A 382 -10.45 3.34 -7.74
N TYR A 383 -9.85 4.23 -6.97
CA TYR A 383 -9.95 5.68 -7.23
C TYR A 383 -9.33 6.07 -8.58
N ILE A 384 -8.15 5.54 -8.91
CA ILE A 384 -7.53 5.76 -10.21
C ILE A 384 -8.48 5.27 -11.32
N ALA A 385 -9.01 4.05 -11.24
CA ALA A 385 -9.94 3.54 -12.26
C ALA A 385 -11.19 4.41 -12.43
N GLN A 386 -11.83 4.80 -11.32
CA GLN A 386 -13.04 5.63 -11.33
C GLN A 386 -12.80 7.01 -11.92
N GLU A 387 -11.71 7.68 -11.54
CA GLU A 387 -11.44 9.04 -11.99
C GLU A 387 -10.82 9.08 -13.39
N SER A 388 -10.01 8.09 -13.77
CA SER A 388 -9.47 7.97 -15.12
C SER A 388 -10.60 7.82 -16.15
N ALA A 389 -11.61 7.00 -15.84
CA ALA A 389 -12.80 6.84 -16.68
C ALA A 389 -13.56 8.16 -16.90
N LYS A 390 -13.68 9.01 -15.87
CA LYS A 390 -14.31 10.34 -15.99
C LYS A 390 -13.48 11.32 -16.82
N LEU A 391 -12.16 11.18 -16.77
CA LEU A 391 -11.21 12.05 -17.47
C LEU A 391 -10.92 11.59 -18.91
N GLY A 392 -11.44 10.44 -19.34
CA GLY A 392 -11.20 9.90 -20.68
C GLY A 392 -9.77 9.40 -20.88
N VAL A 393 -9.07 9.05 -19.81
CA VAL A 393 -7.71 8.50 -19.83
C VAL A 393 -7.70 7.10 -19.23
N SER A 394 -6.74 6.27 -19.63
CA SER A 394 -6.52 4.94 -19.09
C SER A 394 -5.68 5.00 -17.79
N PRO A 395 -5.79 3.99 -16.90
CA PRO A 395 -4.89 3.88 -15.75
C PRO A 395 -3.41 3.84 -16.14
N ALA A 396 -3.09 3.26 -17.29
CA ALA A 396 -1.72 3.23 -17.81
C ALA A 396 -1.22 4.63 -18.20
N GLU A 397 -2.06 5.47 -18.80
CA GLU A 397 -1.74 6.87 -19.08
C GLU A 397 -1.50 7.66 -17.78
N ILE A 398 -2.34 7.49 -16.76
CA ILE A 398 -2.10 8.10 -15.44
C ILE A 398 -0.72 7.72 -14.87
N GLU A 399 -0.35 6.44 -14.98
CA GLU A 399 0.93 5.97 -14.48
C GLU A 399 2.11 6.52 -15.29
N ASP A 400 1.95 6.76 -16.59
CA ASP A 400 2.96 7.44 -17.43
C ASP A 400 3.15 8.89 -16.97
N MET A 401 2.06 9.61 -16.72
CA MET A 401 2.10 10.98 -16.19
C MET A 401 2.70 11.06 -14.78
N ALA A 402 2.55 10.00 -13.99
CA ALA A 402 3.02 9.96 -12.62
C ALA A 402 4.52 9.69 -12.50
N ALA A 403 5.17 9.21 -13.57
CA ALA A 403 6.60 8.95 -13.61
C ALA A 403 7.40 10.25 -13.40
N PRO A 404 8.31 10.31 -12.41
CA PRO A 404 9.20 11.46 -12.25
C PRO A 404 10.25 11.51 -13.38
N ASP A 405 10.51 12.69 -13.92
CA ASP A 405 11.57 12.94 -14.90
C ASP A 405 12.95 13.17 -14.27
N PHE A 406 12.98 13.55 -12.98
CA PHE A 406 14.17 13.95 -12.22
C PHE A 406 14.95 15.11 -12.86
N GLY A 407 14.32 15.91 -13.72
CA GLY A 407 15.01 16.95 -14.49
C GLY A 407 16.14 16.42 -15.38
N LEU A 408 16.13 15.13 -15.73
CA LEU A 408 17.16 14.53 -16.57
C LEU A 408 17.02 14.99 -18.02
N GLU A 409 18.12 15.43 -18.62
CA GLU A 409 18.24 15.71 -20.05
C GLU A 409 19.24 14.73 -20.66
N ASN A 410 18.78 13.91 -21.62
CA ASN A 410 19.59 12.83 -22.22
C ASN A 410 20.28 11.92 -21.18
N GLY A 411 19.60 11.66 -20.06
CA GLY A 411 20.11 10.85 -18.96
C GLY A 411 21.07 11.54 -18.00
N GLN A 412 21.21 12.87 -18.08
CA GLN A 412 22.06 13.65 -17.18
C GLN A 412 21.29 14.78 -16.50
N LEU A 413 21.58 15.01 -15.22
CA LEU A 413 21.22 16.21 -14.48
C LEU A 413 22.52 16.88 -14.03
N VAL A 414 22.67 18.17 -14.32
CA VAL A 414 23.85 18.97 -13.95
C VAL A 414 23.41 20.06 -12.97
N GLU A 415 24.03 20.09 -11.80
CA GLU A 415 23.77 21.09 -10.77
C GLU A 415 25.07 21.79 -10.35
N GLU A 416 24.98 23.09 -10.04
CA GLU A 416 26.12 23.92 -9.66
C GLU A 416 26.09 24.25 -8.16
N PHE A 417 27.25 24.09 -7.52
CA PHE A 417 27.50 24.35 -6.10
C PHE A 417 28.71 25.27 -5.96
N GLY A 418 28.53 26.55 -6.29
CA GLY A 418 29.63 27.53 -6.31
C GLY A 418 30.68 27.18 -7.37
N GLU A 419 31.90 26.84 -6.94
CA GLU A 419 33.00 26.42 -7.85
C GLU A 419 32.97 24.92 -8.23
N TYR A 420 32.00 24.18 -7.70
CA TYR A 420 31.83 22.75 -7.95
C TYR A 420 30.62 22.51 -8.86
N THR A 421 30.75 21.54 -9.75
CA THR A 421 29.63 21.05 -10.56
C THR A 421 29.42 19.58 -10.23
N VAL A 422 28.17 19.16 -10.11
CA VAL A 422 27.83 17.75 -9.95
C VAL A 422 26.99 17.29 -11.13
N THR A 423 27.29 16.09 -11.62
CA THR A 423 26.55 15.45 -12.71
C THR A 423 26.00 14.13 -12.21
N LEU A 424 24.68 14.04 -12.11
CA LEU A 424 23.96 12.78 -11.96
C LEU A 424 23.75 12.19 -13.36
N THR A 425 24.31 11.01 -13.62
CA THR A 425 24.13 10.28 -14.89
C THR A 425 23.35 9.00 -14.64
N LEU A 426 22.31 8.76 -15.43
CA LEU A 426 21.58 7.50 -15.49
C LEU A 426 21.87 6.83 -16.83
N ALA A 427 22.75 5.83 -16.81
CA ALA A 427 23.18 5.08 -18.00
C ALA A 427 23.30 3.59 -17.67
N ASP A 428 23.00 2.71 -18.63
CA ASP A 428 23.06 1.24 -18.45
C ASP A 428 22.34 0.76 -17.18
N GLY A 429 21.18 1.35 -16.90
CA GLY A 429 20.38 1.05 -15.73
C GLY A 429 21.03 1.41 -14.39
N LYS A 430 22.05 2.28 -14.36
CA LYS A 430 22.73 2.75 -13.14
C LYS A 430 22.70 4.27 -13.01
N ALA A 431 22.28 4.75 -11.84
CA ALA A 431 22.37 6.15 -11.45
C ALA A 431 23.68 6.42 -10.69
N GLU A 432 24.57 7.20 -11.27
CA GLU A 432 25.88 7.54 -10.72
C GLU A 432 26.05 9.06 -10.60
N VAL A 433 26.80 9.50 -9.59
CA VAL A 433 27.06 10.92 -9.32
C VAL A 433 28.54 11.18 -9.45
N GLN A 434 28.92 12.14 -10.30
CA GLN A 434 30.30 12.56 -10.50
C GLN A 434 30.45 14.05 -10.17
N TRP A 435 31.48 14.37 -9.38
CA TRP A 435 31.78 15.75 -8.98
C TRP A 435 32.92 16.31 -9.83
N HIS A 436 32.85 17.59 -10.14
CA HIS A 436 33.87 18.33 -10.88
C HIS A 436 34.22 19.64 -10.16
N LYS A 437 35.47 20.07 -10.30
CA LYS A 437 35.94 21.42 -9.92
C LYS A 437 36.78 21.97 -11.06
N ALA A 438 36.40 23.14 -11.61
CA ALA A 438 37.07 23.74 -12.77
C ALA A 438 37.33 22.73 -13.91
N GLY A 439 36.34 21.88 -14.21
CA GLY A 439 36.41 20.84 -15.24
C GLY A 439 37.11 19.53 -14.84
N LYS A 440 37.80 19.46 -13.69
CA LYS A 440 38.50 18.22 -13.25
C LYS A 440 37.61 17.34 -12.38
N PRO A 441 37.51 16.02 -12.64
CA PRO A 441 36.69 15.11 -11.85
C PRO A 441 37.26 14.88 -10.45
N LEU A 442 36.38 14.70 -9.47
CA LEU A 442 36.68 14.43 -8.07
C LEU A 442 36.17 13.05 -7.68
N LYS A 443 36.92 12.36 -6.80
CA LYS A 443 36.58 10.99 -6.35
C LYS A 443 35.44 10.94 -5.32
N SER A 444 35.11 12.06 -4.71
CA SER A 444 34.11 12.12 -3.65
C SER A 444 33.51 13.51 -3.55
N VAL A 445 32.39 13.60 -2.83
CA VAL A 445 31.78 14.88 -2.45
C VAL A 445 32.83 15.82 -1.81
N PRO A 446 32.98 17.05 -2.29
CA PRO A 446 33.90 18.04 -1.73
C PRO A 446 33.66 18.27 -0.23
N THR A 447 34.71 18.25 0.58
CA THR A 447 34.62 18.46 2.04
C THR A 447 34.00 19.81 2.39
N ALA A 448 34.26 20.85 1.59
CA ALA A 448 33.73 22.20 1.80
C ALA A 448 32.18 22.26 1.76
N LEU A 449 31.56 21.42 0.93
CA LEU A 449 30.10 21.38 0.78
C LEU A 449 29.42 20.61 1.91
N LYS A 450 30.11 19.66 2.56
CA LYS A 450 29.54 18.87 3.67
C LYS A 450 29.16 19.69 4.89
N ALA A 451 29.76 20.87 5.08
CA ALA A 451 29.45 21.77 6.18
C ALA A 451 28.39 22.83 5.83
N THR A 452 28.28 23.18 4.54
CA THR A 452 27.52 24.35 4.07
C THR A 452 26.24 23.98 3.32
N HIS A 453 26.15 22.78 2.76
CA HIS A 453 25.07 22.33 1.87
C HIS A 453 24.56 20.93 2.25
N THR A 454 24.42 20.68 3.56
CA THR A 454 24.10 19.33 4.09
C THR A 454 22.75 18.82 3.58
N GLU A 455 21.74 19.69 3.47
CA GLU A 455 20.40 19.28 3.04
C GLU A 455 20.34 19.05 1.53
N GLU A 456 20.97 19.91 0.73
CA GLU A 456 21.07 19.76 -0.72
C GLU A 456 21.82 18.46 -1.10
N LEU A 457 22.88 18.12 -0.36
CA LEU A 457 23.58 16.85 -0.53
C LEU A 457 22.71 15.64 -0.18
N LYS A 458 21.81 15.75 0.81
CA LYS A 458 20.83 14.70 1.12
C LYS A 458 19.78 14.59 0.01
N GLU A 459 19.31 15.71 -0.53
CA GLU A 459 18.36 15.75 -1.65
C GLU A 459 18.95 15.13 -2.91
N LEU A 460 20.19 15.46 -3.27
CA LEU A 460 20.90 14.86 -4.41
C LEU A 460 21.04 13.33 -4.25
N LYS A 461 21.41 12.86 -3.05
CA LYS A 461 21.51 11.41 -2.77
C LYS A 461 20.14 10.73 -2.84
N ALA A 462 19.09 11.41 -2.38
CA ALA A 462 17.72 10.93 -2.50
C ALA A 462 17.29 10.87 -3.97
N ALA A 463 17.60 11.89 -4.76
CA ALA A 463 17.32 11.95 -6.20
C ALA A 463 18.03 10.82 -6.95
N GLN A 464 19.32 10.58 -6.70
CA GLN A 464 20.07 9.45 -7.27
C GLN A 464 19.38 8.11 -6.96
N THR A 465 19.02 7.89 -5.68
CA THR A 465 18.38 6.65 -5.23
C THR A 465 17.00 6.46 -5.87
N GLN A 466 16.22 7.54 -5.95
CA GLN A 466 14.87 7.52 -6.53
C GLN A 466 14.92 7.35 -8.05
N ALA A 467 15.86 7.97 -8.75
CA ALA A 467 16.05 7.79 -10.19
C ALA A 467 16.35 6.32 -10.53
N GLN A 468 17.25 5.69 -9.76
CA GLN A 468 17.56 4.26 -9.90
C GLN A 468 16.34 3.36 -9.69
N GLN A 469 15.57 3.60 -8.63
CA GLN A 469 14.39 2.82 -8.30
C GLN A 469 13.27 3.01 -9.34
N THR A 470 13.04 4.25 -9.76
CA THR A 470 12.04 4.57 -10.80
C THR A 470 12.41 3.95 -12.14
N TYR A 471 13.69 4.02 -12.55
CA TYR A 471 14.14 3.36 -13.78
C TYR A 471 13.82 1.87 -13.77
N THR A 472 14.17 1.19 -12.68
CA THR A 472 13.91 -0.25 -12.51
C THR A 472 12.40 -0.54 -12.56
N ALA A 473 11.60 0.24 -11.82
CA ALA A 473 10.15 0.06 -11.78
C ALA A 473 9.48 0.31 -13.14
N GLN A 474 9.91 1.32 -13.90
CA GLN A 474 9.37 1.63 -15.22
C GLN A 474 9.81 0.62 -16.28
N ARG A 475 11.06 0.11 -16.20
CA ARG A 475 11.51 -1.01 -17.02
C ARG A 475 10.65 -2.25 -16.80
N ASP A 476 10.43 -2.63 -15.55
CA ASP A 476 9.63 -3.81 -15.18
C ASP A 476 8.14 -3.63 -15.54
N ARG A 477 7.65 -2.39 -15.52
CA ARG A 477 6.30 -2.05 -16.01
C ARG A 477 6.21 -2.19 -17.54
N LEU A 478 7.18 -1.68 -18.28
CA LEU A 478 7.26 -1.87 -19.73
C LEU A 478 7.35 -3.35 -20.11
N ASP A 479 8.16 -4.14 -19.40
CA ASP A 479 8.29 -5.59 -19.63
C ASP A 479 6.98 -6.36 -19.36
N ARG A 480 6.14 -5.88 -18.44
CA ARG A 480 4.80 -6.47 -18.22
C ARG A 480 3.76 -6.02 -19.26
N SER A 481 3.98 -4.89 -19.92
CA SER A 481 3.00 -4.33 -20.86
C SER A 481 2.87 -5.07 -22.19
N PHE A 482 3.71 -6.09 -22.45
CA PHE A 482 3.58 -6.92 -23.67
C PHE A 482 2.20 -7.59 -23.76
N VAL A 483 1.67 -8.13 -22.66
CA VAL A 483 0.35 -8.81 -22.64
C VAL A 483 -0.83 -7.85 -22.73
N ASP A 484 -0.61 -6.56 -22.51
CA ASP A 484 -1.66 -5.54 -22.61
C ASP A 484 -1.87 -5.10 -24.07
N GLU A 485 -0.94 -5.41 -24.97
CA GLU A 485 -0.93 -4.99 -26.38
C GLU A 485 -1.22 -3.50 -26.58
N ARG A 486 -0.75 -2.69 -25.63
CA ARG A 486 -1.11 -1.27 -25.53
C ARG A 486 -0.69 -0.54 -26.80
N ARG A 487 -1.66 0.16 -27.42
CA ARG A 487 -1.44 1.10 -28.51
C ARG A 487 -1.46 2.52 -27.98
N ILE A 488 -0.33 3.21 -28.09
CA ILE A 488 -0.11 4.54 -27.52
C ILE A 488 -0.16 5.58 -28.64
N PRO A 489 -1.07 6.57 -28.61
CA PRO A 489 -1.07 7.65 -29.59
C PRO A 489 0.26 8.41 -29.60
N TRP A 490 0.77 8.75 -30.79
CA TRP A 490 2.06 9.43 -30.93
C TRP A 490 2.22 10.69 -30.06
N PRO A 491 1.25 11.61 -29.97
CA PRO A 491 1.39 12.79 -29.11
C PRO A 491 1.66 12.43 -27.64
N TRP A 492 1.02 11.37 -27.14
CA TRP A 492 1.23 10.87 -25.79
C TRP A 492 2.60 10.20 -25.64
N PHE A 493 2.95 9.35 -26.61
CA PHE A 493 4.23 8.65 -26.64
C PHE A 493 5.41 9.62 -26.72
N GLU A 494 5.31 10.65 -27.56
CA GLU A 494 6.32 11.67 -27.70
C GLU A 494 6.55 12.41 -26.37
N GLN A 495 5.47 12.83 -25.71
CA GLN A 495 5.53 13.57 -24.45
C GLN A 495 6.06 12.73 -23.28
N TYR A 496 5.51 11.55 -23.04
CA TYR A 496 5.76 10.77 -21.82
C TYR A 496 6.80 9.65 -21.98
N TYR A 497 7.27 9.39 -23.21
CA TYR A 497 8.33 8.42 -23.46
C TYR A 497 9.54 9.05 -24.15
N VAL A 498 9.43 9.56 -25.37
CA VAL A 498 10.61 9.96 -26.17
C VAL A 498 11.28 11.24 -25.68
N ARG A 499 10.48 12.23 -25.24
CA ARG A 499 10.97 13.52 -24.72
C ARG A 499 11.11 13.55 -23.19
N HIS A 500 10.59 12.52 -22.51
CA HIS A 500 10.64 12.45 -21.06
C HIS A 500 12.06 12.14 -20.56
N GLY A 501 12.51 12.84 -19.51
CA GLY A 501 13.90 12.76 -19.01
C GLY A 501 14.37 11.35 -18.66
N LEU A 502 13.57 10.60 -17.88
CA LEU A 502 13.86 9.20 -17.54
C LEU A 502 13.36 8.18 -18.57
N MET A 503 12.08 8.24 -18.97
CA MET A 503 11.47 7.24 -19.86
C MET A 503 12.12 7.17 -21.24
N SER A 504 12.77 8.23 -21.72
CA SER A 504 13.48 8.21 -23.01
C SER A 504 14.64 7.21 -23.03
N LEU A 505 15.31 7.00 -21.88
CA LEU A 505 16.36 5.99 -21.71
C LEU A 505 15.84 4.56 -21.83
N LEU A 506 14.55 4.36 -21.53
CA LEU A 506 13.88 3.08 -21.69
C LEU A 506 13.28 2.92 -23.08
N ALA A 507 12.65 3.96 -23.62
CA ALA A 507 11.85 3.87 -24.84
C ALA A 507 12.69 3.92 -26.13
N ARG A 508 13.73 4.76 -26.19
CA ARG A 508 14.54 4.96 -27.40
C ARG A 508 15.30 3.70 -27.85
N PRO A 509 15.88 2.87 -26.95
CA PRO A 509 16.57 1.64 -27.36
C PRO A 509 15.65 0.47 -27.74
N LEU A 510 14.32 0.66 -27.64
CA LEU A 510 13.33 -0.38 -27.95
C LEU A 510 12.78 -0.24 -29.36
N ILE A 511 12.40 -1.37 -29.93
CA ILE A 511 11.72 -1.48 -31.22
C ILE A 511 10.22 -1.26 -30.98
N TRP A 512 9.60 -0.45 -31.84
CA TRP A 512 8.18 -0.13 -31.77
C TRP A 512 7.51 -0.46 -33.09
N ARG A 513 6.30 -0.98 -33.02
CA ARG A 513 5.40 -1.14 -34.15
C ARG A 513 4.57 0.13 -34.32
N LEU A 514 4.74 0.82 -35.44
CA LEU A 514 4.06 2.07 -35.78
C LEU A 514 2.83 1.73 -36.63
N HIS A 515 1.66 1.69 -36.00
CA HIS A 515 0.38 1.49 -36.66
C HIS A 515 -0.10 2.78 -37.30
N ARG A 516 -0.39 2.73 -38.60
CA ARG A 516 -0.97 3.81 -39.38
C ARG A 516 -2.51 3.71 -39.40
N PRO A 517 -3.23 4.81 -39.70
CA PRO A 517 -4.69 4.81 -39.77
C PRO A 517 -5.28 3.84 -40.81
N ASP A 518 -4.51 3.53 -41.87
CA ASP A 518 -4.88 2.59 -42.93
C ASP A 518 -4.71 1.11 -42.53
N SER A 519 -4.49 0.83 -41.24
CA SER A 519 -4.22 -0.49 -40.66
C SER A 519 -2.89 -1.13 -41.12
N THR A 520 -2.06 -0.42 -41.88
CA THR A 520 -0.69 -0.85 -42.12
C THR A 520 0.17 -0.55 -40.91
N PHE A 521 1.29 -1.26 -40.78
CA PHE A 521 2.28 -0.96 -39.75
C PHE A 521 3.69 -1.05 -40.31
N GLU A 522 4.62 -0.39 -39.62
CA GLU A 522 6.06 -0.55 -39.86
C GLU A 522 6.77 -0.67 -38.51
N ASP A 523 7.69 -1.61 -38.40
CA ASP A 523 8.47 -1.83 -37.19
C ASP A 523 9.75 -0.98 -37.27
N ALA A 524 9.97 -0.13 -36.25
CA ALA A 524 11.03 0.86 -36.25
C ALA A 524 11.66 1.07 -34.85
N LEU A 525 12.94 1.48 -34.86
CA LEU A 525 13.73 1.83 -33.68
C LEU A 525 14.23 3.26 -33.82
N TYR A 526 14.23 4.04 -32.74
CA TYR A 526 14.77 5.40 -32.74
C TYR A 526 16.30 5.38 -32.57
N LEU A 527 17.04 5.71 -33.63
CA LEU A 527 18.51 5.63 -33.65
C LEU A 527 19.13 6.74 -34.50
N GLY A 528 20.01 7.54 -33.89
CA GLY A 528 20.70 8.65 -34.55
C GLY A 528 19.71 9.72 -35.05
N GLU A 529 18.84 10.18 -34.14
CA GLU A 529 17.80 11.21 -34.36
C GLU A 529 16.72 10.87 -35.40
N ALA A 530 16.70 9.63 -35.91
CA ALA A 530 15.71 9.17 -36.88
C ALA A 530 15.12 7.81 -36.49
N TRP A 531 13.89 7.57 -36.89
CA TRP A 531 13.31 6.23 -36.87
C TRP A 531 13.93 5.38 -37.99
N ARG A 532 14.31 4.15 -37.68
CA ARG A 532 14.96 3.24 -38.62
C ARG A 532 14.32 1.86 -38.60
N ASN A 533 14.24 1.25 -39.78
CA ASN A 533 13.75 -0.13 -39.95
C ASN A 533 14.84 -1.18 -39.58
N PRO A 534 14.56 -2.49 -39.65
CA PRO A 534 15.53 -3.53 -39.29
C PRO A 534 16.83 -3.50 -40.13
N ARG A 535 16.80 -2.92 -41.33
CA ARG A 535 17.98 -2.75 -42.20
C ARG A 535 18.82 -1.52 -41.83
N GLY A 536 18.37 -0.70 -40.88
CA GLY A 536 18.98 0.56 -40.48
C GLY A 536 18.65 1.73 -41.43
N GLN A 537 17.70 1.55 -42.34
CA GLN A 537 17.27 2.61 -43.26
C GLN A 537 16.27 3.53 -42.55
N PRO A 538 16.34 4.86 -42.77
CA PRO A 538 15.41 5.80 -42.16
C PRO A 538 13.98 5.56 -42.67
N VAL A 539 13.01 5.67 -41.77
CA VAL A 539 11.57 5.66 -42.07
C VAL A 539 10.95 7.01 -41.70
N SER A 540 9.76 7.29 -42.22
CA SER A 540 9.04 8.52 -41.87
C SER A 540 8.80 8.60 -40.36
N ALA A 541 8.97 9.79 -39.79
CA ALA A 541 8.59 10.03 -38.40
C ALA A 541 7.09 9.77 -38.20
N PRO A 542 6.67 9.26 -37.02
CA PRO A 542 5.26 9.06 -36.71
C PRO A 542 4.44 10.36 -36.89
N ALA A 543 3.26 10.24 -37.51
CA ALA A 543 2.28 11.31 -37.58
C ALA A 543 1.42 11.34 -36.30
N ALA A 544 0.64 12.40 -36.10
CA ALA A 544 -0.18 12.59 -34.90
C ALA A 544 -1.23 11.48 -34.67
N ASP A 545 -1.66 10.82 -35.74
CA ASP A 545 -2.61 9.70 -35.74
C ASP A 545 -1.94 8.31 -35.70
N THR A 546 -0.61 8.27 -35.68
CA THR A 546 0.14 7.02 -35.54
C THR A 546 0.02 6.49 -34.12
N GLN A 547 -0.20 5.18 -33.97
CA GLN A 547 -0.19 4.51 -32.68
C GLN A 547 1.02 3.58 -32.55
N LEU A 548 1.69 3.64 -31.40
CA LEU A 548 2.87 2.84 -31.13
C LEU A 548 2.53 1.68 -30.21
N GLN A 549 2.96 0.49 -30.60
CA GLN A 549 2.88 -0.74 -29.81
C GLN A 549 4.30 -1.27 -29.59
N LEU A 550 4.58 -1.79 -28.40
CA LEU A 550 5.87 -2.42 -28.14
C LEU A 550 6.03 -3.66 -29.04
N TRP A 551 7.09 -3.70 -29.83
CA TRP A 551 7.31 -4.79 -30.79
C TRP A 551 7.73 -6.09 -30.07
N HIS A 552 7.24 -7.24 -30.53
CA HIS A 552 7.57 -8.54 -29.97
C HIS A 552 7.94 -9.54 -31.08
N PRO A 553 8.97 -10.41 -30.90
CA PRO A 553 9.42 -11.33 -31.94
C PRO A 553 8.38 -12.35 -32.42
N VAL A 554 7.40 -12.73 -31.58
CA VAL A 554 6.27 -13.61 -31.99
C VAL A 554 5.40 -13.00 -33.10
N LEU A 555 5.44 -11.67 -33.27
CA LEU A 555 4.64 -10.95 -34.25
C LEU A 555 5.38 -10.71 -35.58
N ALA A 556 6.59 -11.25 -35.72
CA ALA A 556 7.49 -10.99 -36.85
C ALA A 556 8.09 -12.29 -37.39
N PRO A 557 8.38 -12.37 -38.71
CA PRO A 557 9.12 -13.49 -39.27
C PRO A 557 10.54 -13.59 -38.69
N ALA A 558 11.08 -14.80 -38.62
CA ALA A 558 12.44 -15.04 -38.08
C ALA A 558 13.53 -14.21 -38.77
N ALA A 559 13.42 -13.95 -40.08
CA ALA A 559 14.36 -13.13 -40.83
C ALA A 559 14.41 -11.67 -40.34
N GLU A 560 13.25 -11.11 -39.95
CA GLU A 560 13.18 -9.76 -39.40
C GLU A 560 13.78 -9.71 -37.99
N VAL A 561 13.48 -10.70 -37.15
CA VAL A 561 14.06 -10.84 -35.81
C VAL A 561 15.59 -10.88 -35.89
N LEU A 562 16.14 -11.64 -36.84
CA LEU A 562 17.59 -11.71 -37.06
C LEU A 562 18.17 -10.36 -37.50
N ALA A 563 17.51 -9.66 -38.43
CA ALA A 563 17.94 -8.32 -38.87
C ALA A 563 17.97 -7.31 -37.71
N TRP A 564 16.98 -7.33 -36.83
CA TRP A 564 16.99 -6.52 -35.61
C TRP A 564 18.16 -6.84 -34.70
N ARG A 565 18.42 -8.14 -34.44
CA ARG A 565 19.55 -8.58 -33.61
C ARG A 565 20.89 -8.10 -34.17
N GLU A 566 21.08 -8.23 -35.48
CA GLU A 566 22.29 -7.75 -36.17
C GLU A 566 22.44 -6.22 -36.10
N LEU A 567 21.34 -5.47 -36.25
CA LEU A 567 21.36 -4.02 -36.13
C LEU A 567 21.76 -3.57 -34.72
N LEU A 568 21.20 -4.20 -33.69
CA LEU A 568 21.51 -3.91 -32.28
C LEU A 568 22.98 -4.22 -31.97
N GLU A 569 23.47 -5.38 -32.39
CA GLU A 569 24.87 -5.79 -32.20
C GLU A 569 25.85 -4.86 -32.91
N ARG A 570 25.57 -4.49 -34.17
CA ARG A 570 26.41 -3.59 -34.97
C ARG A 570 26.55 -2.20 -34.35
N ASN A 571 25.49 -1.69 -33.74
CA ASN A 571 25.48 -0.37 -33.11
C ASN A 571 25.84 -0.42 -31.61
N GLN A 572 26.13 -1.61 -31.06
CA GLN A 572 26.32 -1.82 -29.61
C GLN A 572 25.17 -1.22 -28.79
N LEU A 573 23.94 -1.34 -29.29
CA LEU A 573 22.76 -0.81 -28.61
C LEU A 573 22.22 -1.85 -27.64
N ARG A 574 22.36 -1.58 -26.34
CA ARG A 574 21.80 -2.43 -25.27
C ARG A 574 20.32 -2.11 -25.07
N GLN A 575 19.48 -3.14 -25.15
CA GLN A 575 18.06 -2.98 -24.82
C GLN A 575 17.85 -3.07 -23.30
N PRO A 576 17.03 -2.18 -22.71
CA PRO A 576 16.77 -2.18 -21.26
C PRO A 576 16.00 -3.41 -20.79
N LEU A 577 15.36 -4.15 -21.70
CA LEU A 577 14.70 -5.42 -21.45
C LEU A 577 14.95 -6.37 -22.64
N LYS A 578 14.79 -7.68 -22.43
CA LYS A 578 14.88 -8.65 -23.53
C LYS A 578 13.71 -8.44 -24.49
N GLN A 579 13.99 -7.88 -25.68
CA GLN A 579 13.00 -7.68 -26.74
C GLN A 579 13.38 -8.43 -28.03
N ALA A 580 14.43 -8.02 -28.77
CA ALA A 580 14.87 -8.73 -29.98
C ALA A 580 15.38 -10.15 -29.68
N PHE A 581 15.96 -10.33 -28.50
CA PHE A 581 16.44 -11.61 -27.97
C PHE A 581 15.44 -12.23 -26.98
N ARG A 582 14.16 -11.85 -27.05
CA ARG A 582 13.13 -12.40 -26.19
C ARG A 582 12.78 -13.82 -26.64
N GLU A 583 12.56 -14.68 -25.66
CA GLU A 583 12.10 -16.05 -25.84
C GLU A 583 10.69 -16.08 -26.46
N VAL A 584 10.45 -16.97 -27.43
CA VAL A 584 9.15 -17.10 -28.11
C VAL A 584 8.59 -18.49 -27.88
N TYR A 585 7.35 -18.57 -27.41
CA TYR A 585 6.64 -19.84 -27.23
C TYR A 585 5.47 -19.90 -28.20
N LEU A 586 5.60 -20.80 -29.17
CA LEU A 586 4.52 -21.13 -30.08
C LEU A 586 3.76 -22.35 -29.56
N LEU A 587 2.49 -22.47 -29.96
CA LEU A 587 1.68 -23.65 -29.69
C LEU A 587 2.33 -24.88 -30.33
N THR A 588 2.34 -26.00 -29.61
CA THR A 588 2.92 -27.25 -30.07
C THR A 588 1.85 -28.30 -30.36
N PRO A 589 2.12 -29.31 -31.21
CA PRO A 589 1.15 -30.37 -31.50
C PRO A 589 0.61 -31.12 -30.26
N PRO A 590 1.38 -31.35 -29.17
CA PRO A 590 0.82 -31.86 -27.92
C PRO A 590 -0.26 -30.96 -27.30
N GLU A 591 -0.07 -29.65 -27.32
CA GLU A 591 -1.01 -28.68 -26.75
C GLU A 591 -2.27 -28.53 -27.62
N GLU A 592 -2.15 -28.72 -28.93
CA GLU A 592 -3.30 -28.82 -29.83
C GLU A 592 -4.18 -30.04 -29.49
N ARG A 593 -3.58 -31.14 -29.01
CA ARG A 593 -4.30 -32.36 -28.60
C ARG A 593 -4.96 -32.25 -27.22
N THR A 594 -4.27 -31.65 -26.25
CA THR A 594 -4.84 -31.44 -24.90
C THR A 594 -5.93 -30.36 -24.91
N ALA A 595 -5.95 -29.52 -25.94
CA ALA A 595 -6.93 -28.48 -26.26
C ALA A 595 -7.00 -27.34 -25.24
N THR A 596 -7.24 -27.60 -23.95
CA THR A 596 -7.56 -26.56 -22.95
C THR A 596 -6.46 -26.32 -21.91
N TYR A 597 -5.37 -27.10 -21.95
CA TYR A 597 -4.27 -26.95 -21.00
C TYR A 597 -2.92 -27.34 -21.60
N SER A 598 -1.83 -26.76 -21.08
CA SER A 598 -0.45 -27.12 -21.41
C SER A 598 0.23 -27.81 -20.23
N ASN A 599 0.88 -28.94 -20.49
CA ASN A 599 1.73 -29.65 -19.54
C ASN A 599 3.22 -29.33 -19.71
N ARG A 600 3.57 -28.33 -20.53
CA ARG A 600 4.97 -28.04 -20.89
C ARG A 600 5.86 -27.72 -19.67
N MET A 601 5.26 -27.18 -18.60
CA MET A 601 5.92 -26.85 -17.34
C MET A 601 5.31 -27.61 -16.15
N ALA A 602 4.69 -28.77 -16.40
CA ALA A 602 4.20 -29.65 -15.36
C ALA A 602 5.34 -30.49 -14.74
N ALA A 603 5.09 -31.05 -13.56
CA ALA A 603 5.96 -31.96 -12.84
C ALA A 603 7.32 -31.35 -12.41
N HIS A 604 7.39 -30.04 -12.16
CA HIS A 604 8.56 -29.41 -11.56
C HIS A 604 8.39 -29.19 -10.05
N ILE A 605 9.46 -29.39 -9.29
CA ILE A 605 9.49 -29.06 -7.86
C ILE A 605 10.14 -27.69 -7.68
N LEU A 606 9.40 -26.74 -7.09
CA LEU A 606 9.80 -25.35 -6.90
C LEU A 606 9.96 -25.00 -5.41
N LYS A 607 10.95 -24.17 -5.09
CA LYS A 607 11.05 -23.47 -3.80
C LYS A 607 9.91 -22.45 -3.69
N GLN A 608 8.95 -22.70 -2.81
CA GLN A 608 7.66 -22.01 -2.82
C GLN A 608 7.78 -20.50 -2.59
N HIS A 609 8.61 -20.08 -1.62
CA HIS A 609 8.83 -18.65 -1.35
C HIS A 609 9.46 -17.92 -2.55
N GLN A 610 10.41 -18.56 -3.23
CA GLN A 610 11.05 -17.99 -4.41
C GLN A 610 10.07 -17.89 -5.57
N PHE A 611 9.27 -18.94 -5.82
CA PHE A 611 8.17 -18.90 -6.77
C PHE A 611 7.19 -17.77 -6.49
N ASN A 612 6.71 -17.63 -5.25
CA ASN A 612 5.80 -16.56 -4.85
C ASN A 612 6.39 -15.16 -5.08
N SER A 613 7.68 -14.97 -4.80
CA SER A 613 8.38 -13.71 -5.09
C SER A 613 8.43 -13.41 -6.60
N LEU A 614 8.75 -14.40 -7.44
CA LEU A 614 8.78 -14.23 -8.90
C LEU A 614 7.39 -13.98 -9.48
N ALA A 615 6.39 -14.75 -9.05
CA ALA A 615 4.98 -14.60 -9.43
C ALA A 615 4.50 -13.16 -9.16
N LYS A 616 4.73 -12.65 -7.94
CA LYS A 616 4.39 -11.26 -7.56
C LYS A 616 5.09 -10.22 -8.43
N LEU A 617 6.37 -10.41 -8.74
CA LEU A 617 7.11 -9.49 -9.62
C LEU A 617 6.53 -9.46 -11.04
N ARG A 618 6.01 -10.59 -11.53
CA ARG A 618 5.37 -10.74 -12.83
C ARG A 618 3.88 -10.37 -12.84
N GLY A 619 3.31 -9.95 -11.71
CA GLY A 619 1.89 -9.56 -11.62
C GLY A 619 0.93 -10.73 -11.40
N TRP A 620 1.45 -11.94 -11.20
CA TRP A 620 0.66 -13.11 -10.82
C TRP A 620 0.21 -13.00 -9.36
N ARG A 621 -1.00 -13.46 -9.09
CA ARG A 621 -1.59 -13.58 -7.75
C ARG A 621 -1.39 -15.00 -7.27
N TYR A 622 -0.64 -15.15 -6.19
CA TYR A 622 -0.40 -16.43 -5.53
C TYR A 622 -0.31 -16.24 -4.02
N ARG A 623 -0.91 -17.16 -3.27
CA ARG A 623 -0.81 -17.24 -1.80
C ARG A 623 -0.04 -18.50 -1.44
N LEU A 624 0.76 -18.42 -0.38
CA LEU A 624 1.57 -19.56 0.03
C LEU A 624 0.68 -20.71 0.51
N LEU A 625 0.99 -21.93 0.11
CA LEU A 625 0.42 -23.17 0.63
C LEU A 625 1.05 -23.49 1.99
N GLY A 626 0.20 -23.83 2.96
CA GLY A 626 0.61 -24.15 4.32
C GLY A 626 0.03 -25.46 4.86
N ALA A 627 0.75 -26.04 5.83
CA ALA A 627 0.39 -27.21 6.62
C ALA A 627 -0.52 -26.84 7.81
N TYR A 628 -1.57 -26.05 7.56
CA TYR A 628 -2.62 -25.70 8.52
C TYR A 628 -4.00 -25.88 7.86
N ASP A 629 -5.09 -25.80 8.64
CA ASP A 629 -6.45 -25.99 8.10
C ASP A 629 -6.74 -25.03 6.94
N LYS A 630 -7.16 -25.59 5.79
CA LYS A 630 -7.35 -24.87 4.51
C LYS A 630 -6.11 -24.17 3.94
N GLY A 631 -4.93 -24.52 4.42
CA GLY A 631 -3.66 -24.01 3.89
C GLY A 631 -3.39 -24.46 2.45
N TYR A 632 -4.13 -25.43 1.93
CA TYR A 632 -4.06 -25.91 0.54
C TYR A 632 -5.02 -25.18 -0.42
N ASP A 633 -5.99 -24.37 0.02
CA ASP A 633 -7.01 -23.71 -0.85
C ASP A 633 -6.44 -22.64 -1.83
N SER A 634 -5.13 -22.58 -2.05
CA SER A 634 -4.45 -21.60 -2.92
C SER A 634 -3.58 -22.27 -4.00
N GLU A 635 -4.03 -23.40 -4.55
CA GLU A 635 -3.34 -24.22 -5.56
C GLU A 635 -3.17 -23.55 -6.93
N ILE A 636 -3.66 -22.32 -7.10
CA ILE A 636 -3.65 -21.62 -8.38
C ILE A 636 -2.90 -20.30 -8.24
N ALA A 637 -1.80 -20.17 -8.99
CA ALA A 637 -1.26 -18.86 -9.32
C ALA A 637 -2.00 -18.33 -10.55
N SER A 638 -2.54 -17.11 -10.48
CA SER A 638 -3.35 -16.53 -11.56
C SER A 638 -2.81 -15.19 -12.08
N LEU A 639 -2.82 -14.99 -13.39
CA LEU A 639 -2.51 -13.72 -14.04
C LEU A 639 -3.73 -13.21 -14.80
N PRO A 640 -4.35 -12.10 -14.37
CA PRO A 640 -5.44 -11.49 -15.14
C PRO A 640 -4.90 -10.85 -16.43
N LEU A 641 -5.56 -11.14 -17.55
CA LEU A 641 -5.25 -10.63 -18.90
C LEU A 641 -6.46 -9.84 -19.43
N PRO A 642 -6.73 -8.64 -18.87
CA PRO A 642 -7.97 -7.90 -19.12
C PRO A 642 -8.12 -7.46 -20.58
N ALA A 643 -7.03 -7.20 -21.31
CA ALA A 643 -7.05 -6.85 -22.73
C ALA A 643 -7.71 -7.93 -23.61
N HIS A 644 -7.72 -9.18 -23.14
CA HIS A 644 -8.28 -10.32 -23.85
C HIS A 644 -9.51 -10.93 -23.16
N GLY A 645 -9.90 -10.39 -22.00
CA GLY A 645 -10.96 -10.99 -21.16
C GLY A 645 -10.57 -12.40 -20.68
N LEU A 646 -9.29 -12.65 -20.41
CA LEU A 646 -8.75 -13.95 -20.00
C LEU A 646 -8.12 -13.88 -18.62
N THR A 647 -7.96 -15.03 -17.98
CA THR A 647 -7.05 -15.24 -16.86
C THR A 647 -6.18 -16.45 -17.17
N ALA A 648 -4.86 -16.31 -17.06
CA ALA A 648 -3.97 -17.46 -17.10
C ALA A 648 -3.84 -18.05 -15.69
N GLU A 649 -3.86 -19.37 -15.60
CA GLU A 649 -3.76 -20.12 -14.35
C GLU A 649 -2.59 -21.09 -14.44
N TYR A 650 -1.77 -21.11 -13.39
CA TYR A 650 -0.71 -22.09 -13.22
C TYR A 650 -0.97 -22.88 -11.94
N TRP A 651 -1.24 -24.16 -12.14
CA TRP A 651 -1.65 -25.06 -11.07
C TRP A 651 -0.43 -25.61 -10.34
N VAL A 652 -0.48 -25.58 -9.01
CA VAL A 652 0.56 -26.08 -8.11
C VAL A 652 -0.05 -26.86 -6.96
N SER A 653 0.64 -27.89 -6.50
CA SER A 653 0.21 -28.71 -5.35
C SER A 653 1.30 -28.76 -4.29
N GLU A 654 0.92 -29.02 -3.05
CA GLU A 654 1.87 -29.23 -1.98
C GLU A 654 2.80 -30.41 -2.26
N VAL A 655 4.04 -30.28 -1.78
CA VAL A 655 4.97 -31.42 -1.72
C VAL A 655 4.95 -31.92 -0.29
N TYR A 656 4.15 -32.95 -0.03
CA TYR A 656 4.05 -33.55 1.29
C TYR A 656 5.32 -34.36 1.60
N ALA A 657 6.12 -33.85 2.52
CA ALA A 657 7.26 -34.53 3.11
C ALA A 657 7.38 -34.15 4.59
N ASP A 658 7.68 -35.12 5.44
CA ASP A 658 7.71 -34.94 6.89
C ASP A 658 8.67 -33.81 7.30
N GLY A 659 8.13 -32.78 7.95
CA GLY A 659 8.91 -31.66 8.48
C GLY A 659 9.35 -30.63 7.45
N GLU A 660 8.89 -30.70 6.20
CA GLU A 660 9.28 -29.77 5.13
C GLU A 660 8.38 -28.54 5.02
N TRP A 661 8.16 -27.93 6.18
CA TRP A 661 7.54 -26.62 6.34
C TRP A 661 8.35 -25.80 7.34
N ASN A 662 8.26 -24.47 7.23
CA ASN A 662 8.94 -23.57 8.15
C ASN A 662 8.21 -23.45 9.51
N ASP A 663 8.78 -22.70 10.46
CA ASP A 663 8.22 -22.48 11.81
C ASP A 663 6.82 -21.84 11.83
N THR A 664 6.34 -21.32 10.69
CA THR A 664 5.00 -20.74 10.52
C THR A 664 4.01 -21.70 9.82
N GLY A 665 4.42 -22.95 9.57
CA GLY A 665 3.61 -23.97 8.92
C GLY A 665 3.44 -23.74 7.42
N ILE A 666 4.37 -23.07 6.73
CA ILE A 666 4.34 -22.90 5.27
C ILE A 666 5.24 -23.94 4.61
N TYR A 667 4.75 -24.65 3.58
CA TYR A 667 5.56 -25.65 2.87
C TYR A 667 6.78 -25.03 2.19
N ASN A 668 7.93 -25.71 2.27
CA ASN A 668 9.15 -25.26 1.61
C ASN A 668 9.07 -25.39 0.08
N TYR A 669 8.37 -26.41 -0.41
CA TYR A 669 8.29 -26.77 -1.81
C TYR A 669 6.86 -26.96 -2.30
N VAL A 670 6.67 -26.73 -3.60
CA VAL A 670 5.43 -27.06 -4.34
C VAL A 670 5.78 -27.79 -5.62
N SER A 671 4.89 -28.66 -6.07
CA SER A 671 4.96 -29.31 -7.37
C SER A 671 4.09 -28.55 -8.36
N THR A 672 4.50 -28.51 -9.62
CA THR A 672 3.75 -27.82 -10.67
C THR A 672 2.95 -28.80 -11.51
N ASP A 673 1.83 -28.33 -12.04
CA ASP A 673 0.95 -29.09 -12.92
C ASP A 673 0.69 -28.27 -14.20
N GLN A 674 -0.57 -28.12 -14.60
CA GLN A 674 -0.94 -27.57 -15.90
C GLN A 674 -1.04 -26.04 -15.91
N ILE A 675 -0.83 -25.47 -17.10
CA ILE A 675 -1.20 -24.10 -17.43
C ILE A 675 -2.55 -24.11 -18.14
N ARG A 676 -3.48 -23.26 -17.71
CA ARG A 676 -4.80 -23.07 -18.33
C ARG A 676 -5.05 -21.60 -18.61
N PHE A 677 -5.92 -21.34 -19.58
CA PHE A 677 -6.51 -20.03 -19.80
C PHE A 677 -8.00 -20.15 -19.57
N VAL A 678 -8.57 -19.25 -18.78
CA VAL A 678 -10.00 -19.25 -18.46
C VAL A 678 -10.65 -17.93 -18.81
N ARG A 679 -11.93 -17.98 -19.17
CA ARG A 679 -12.84 -16.85 -19.34
C ARG A 679 -14.08 -17.15 -18.52
N ASP A 680 -14.42 -16.25 -17.58
CA ASP A 680 -15.54 -16.46 -16.65
C ASP A 680 -15.48 -17.85 -15.97
N GLU A 681 -14.29 -18.24 -15.51
CA GLU A 681 -13.96 -19.54 -14.87
C GLU A 681 -14.05 -20.77 -15.79
N ALA A 682 -14.42 -20.61 -17.06
CA ALA A 682 -14.45 -21.68 -18.05
C ALA A 682 -13.13 -21.78 -18.83
N PRO A 683 -12.54 -22.98 -19.01
CA PRO A 683 -11.36 -23.17 -19.83
C PRO A 683 -11.57 -22.75 -21.30
N VAL A 684 -10.59 -22.06 -21.85
CA VAL A 684 -10.55 -21.62 -23.26
C VAL A 684 -9.57 -22.50 -24.04
N PRO A 685 -9.91 -22.96 -25.25
CA PRO A 685 -8.97 -23.69 -26.09
C PRO A 685 -7.69 -22.90 -26.37
N LEU A 686 -6.52 -23.52 -26.19
CA LEU A 686 -5.21 -22.94 -26.45
C LEU A 686 -5.04 -22.35 -27.87
N PRO A 687 -5.61 -22.95 -28.94
CA PRO A 687 -5.58 -22.33 -30.28
C PRO A 687 -6.32 -20.99 -30.40
N GLU A 688 -7.23 -20.67 -29.48
CA GLU A 688 -7.96 -19.39 -29.46
C GLU A 688 -7.22 -18.30 -28.67
N ILE A 689 -6.11 -18.65 -28.00
CA ILE A 689 -5.32 -17.70 -27.21
C ILE A 689 -4.42 -16.88 -28.14
N PRO A 690 -4.41 -15.53 -28.02
CA PRO A 690 -3.51 -14.70 -28.80
C PRO A 690 -2.05 -15.16 -28.64
N PRO A 691 -1.28 -15.32 -29.74
CA PRO A 691 0.09 -15.85 -29.68
C PRO A 691 1.02 -15.05 -28.77
N LEU A 692 0.82 -13.73 -28.68
CA LEU A 692 1.58 -12.87 -27.79
C LEU A 692 1.26 -13.15 -26.32
N ALA A 693 -0.02 -13.18 -25.94
CA ALA A 693 -0.44 -13.54 -24.59
C ALA A 693 0.05 -14.94 -24.18
N PHE A 694 -0.10 -15.93 -25.07
CA PHE A 694 0.42 -17.28 -24.82
C PHE A 694 1.93 -17.28 -24.62
N SER A 695 2.68 -16.63 -25.51
CA SER A 695 4.15 -16.57 -25.43
C SER A 695 4.63 -15.94 -24.13
N GLU A 696 4.00 -14.85 -23.70
CA GLU A 696 4.38 -14.13 -22.49
C GLU A 696 4.03 -14.89 -21.21
N VAL A 697 2.86 -15.52 -21.15
CA VAL A 697 2.47 -16.38 -20.03
C VAL A 697 3.42 -17.56 -19.91
N MET A 698 3.74 -18.24 -21.00
CA MET A 698 4.67 -19.37 -20.99
C MET A 698 6.09 -18.93 -20.62
N ARG A 699 6.49 -17.72 -21.00
CA ARG A 699 7.76 -17.13 -20.60
C ARG A 699 7.86 -16.86 -19.11
N ASP A 700 6.78 -16.37 -18.49
CA ASP A 700 6.71 -16.19 -17.04
C ASP A 700 6.81 -17.54 -16.31
N VAL A 701 6.08 -18.55 -16.79
CA VAL A 701 6.11 -19.89 -16.18
C VAL A 701 7.48 -20.56 -16.36
N ASP A 702 8.14 -20.44 -17.52
CA ASP A 702 9.52 -20.91 -17.70
C ASP A 702 10.49 -20.18 -16.77
N LEU A 703 10.29 -18.88 -16.51
CA LEU A 703 11.08 -18.15 -15.50
C LEU A 703 10.86 -18.73 -14.09
N PHE A 704 9.62 -19.07 -13.72
CA PHE A 704 9.32 -19.65 -12.42
C PHE A 704 10.03 -20.99 -12.24
N VAL A 705 9.94 -21.87 -13.23
CA VAL A 705 10.62 -23.17 -13.23
C VAL A 705 12.13 -22.98 -13.26
N GLY A 706 12.64 -22.22 -14.22
CA GLY A 706 14.06 -21.98 -14.46
C GLY A 706 14.81 -21.28 -13.33
N VAL A 707 14.11 -20.63 -12.39
CA VAL A 707 14.75 -19.94 -11.25
C VAL A 707 14.39 -20.58 -9.91
N ALA A 708 13.14 -21.01 -9.71
CA ALA A 708 12.69 -21.57 -8.43
C ALA A 708 12.82 -23.09 -8.37
N SER A 709 13.11 -23.80 -9.47
CA SER A 709 13.23 -25.25 -9.41
C SER A 709 14.41 -25.70 -8.56
N VAL A 710 14.17 -26.70 -7.72
CA VAL A 710 15.24 -27.38 -6.97
C VAL A 710 16.31 -27.97 -7.89
N GLY A 711 15.98 -28.28 -9.15
CA GLY A 711 16.94 -28.75 -10.16
C GLY A 711 18.05 -27.76 -10.51
N ASN A 712 17.90 -26.47 -10.17
CA ASN A 712 18.95 -25.46 -10.32
C ASN A 712 19.77 -25.24 -9.05
N ASP A 713 19.47 -25.94 -7.95
CA ASP A 713 20.23 -25.83 -6.71
C ASP A 713 21.47 -26.74 -6.76
N PRO A 714 22.68 -26.18 -6.87
CA PRO A 714 23.90 -26.98 -6.97
C PRO A 714 24.21 -27.75 -5.68
N GLN A 715 23.67 -27.32 -4.53
CA GLN A 715 23.87 -27.94 -3.23
C GLN A 715 22.75 -28.90 -2.84
N TRP A 716 21.76 -29.14 -3.71
CA TRP A 716 20.61 -29.99 -3.38
C TRP A 716 21.02 -31.38 -2.88
N ARG A 717 22.07 -31.95 -3.50
CA ARG A 717 22.61 -33.26 -3.14
C ARG A 717 23.34 -33.26 -1.78
N ASP A 718 23.98 -32.14 -1.43
CA ASP A 718 24.85 -32.01 -0.25
C ASP A 718 24.09 -31.53 0.99
N ASN A 719 23.06 -30.70 0.83
CA ASN A 719 22.24 -30.16 1.92
C ASN A 719 21.12 -31.10 2.38
N GLY A 720 21.12 -32.36 1.92
CA GLY A 720 20.10 -33.34 2.33
C GLY A 720 18.73 -33.11 1.72
N GLY A 721 18.65 -32.55 0.49
CA GLY A 721 17.38 -32.35 -0.22
C GLY A 721 16.53 -33.62 -0.27
N LEU A 722 15.22 -33.46 -0.49
CA LEU A 722 14.24 -34.54 -0.43
C LEU A 722 14.69 -35.79 -1.20
N ALA A 723 15.00 -36.86 -0.48
CA ALA A 723 15.64 -38.06 -1.03
C ALA A 723 14.85 -38.68 -2.19
N GLN A 724 13.52 -38.58 -2.14
CA GLN A 724 12.59 -39.06 -3.18
C GLN A 724 12.67 -38.27 -4.51
N TYR A 725 13.24 -37.06 -4.52
CA TYR A 725 13.34 -36.20 -5.71
C TYR A 725 14.78 -36.08 -6.26
N ARG A 726 15.72 -36.95 -5.86
CA ARG A 726 17.09 -36.96 -6.41
C ARG A 726 17.11 -37.24 -7.92
N ASN A 727 16.28 -38.18 -8.39
CA ASN A 727 16.19 -38.52 -9.81
C ASN A 727 15.67 -37.34 -10.65
N TYR A 728 14.70 -36.59 -10.11
CA TYR A 728 14.19 -35.36 -10.74
C TYR A 728 15.29 -34.30 -10.88
N TRP A 729 16.08 -34.08 -9.82
CA TRP A 729 17.19 -33.12 -9.84
C TRP A 729 18.23 -33.46 -10.91
N GLU A 730 18.60 -34.74 -11.03
CA GLU A 730 19.58 -35.21 -12.02
C GLU A 730 19.06 -35.06 -13.46
N SER A 731 17.81 -35.48 -13.72
CA SER A 731 17.19 -35.34 -15.04
C SER A 731 17.05 -33.87 -15.46
N TYR A 732 16.70 -32.98 -14.53
CA TYR A 732 16.54 -31.56 -14.83
C TYR A 732 17.90 -30.86 -15.01
N SER A 733 18.87 -31.17 -14.16
CA SER A 733 20.19 -30.51 -14.14
C SER A 733 20.96 -30.65 -15.45
N PHE A 734 20.77 -31.76 -16.17
CA PHE A 734 21.55 -32.12 -17.36
C PHE A 734 20.68 -32.54 -18.57
N GLY A 735 19.37 -32.28 -18.51
CA GLY A 735 18.39 -32.64 -19.53
C GLY A 735 18.35 -31.69 -20.74
N ASP A 736 17.17 -31.59 -21.36
CA ASP A 736 16.95 -30.72 -22.51
C ASP A 736 16.92 -29.23 -22.12
N LEU A 737 17.29 -28.36 -23.06
CA LEU A 737 17.31 -26.91 -22.84
C LEU A 737 15.89 -26.32 -22.90
N SER A 738 15.53 -25.53 -21.89
CA SER A 738 14.36 -24.62 -21.96
C SER A 738 14.56 -23.52 -23.01
N GLU A 739 13.51 -22.78 -23.36
CA GLU A 739 13.62 -21.69 -24.37
C GLU A 739 14.55 -20.57 -23.92
N VAL A 740 14.56 -20.24 -22.62
CA VAL A 740 15.56 -19.33 -22.03
C VAL A 740 16.97 -19.86 -22.26
N ALA A 741 17.19 -21.16 -22.03
CA ALA A 741 18.51 -21.78 -22.20
C ALA A 741 18.93 -21.90 -23.68
N LYS A 742 17.99 -22.10 -24.61
CA LYS A 742 18.25 -22.05 -26.07
C LYS A 742 18.65 -20.65 -26.52
N THR A 743 17.95 -19.62 -26.05
CA THR A 743 18.30 -18.22 -26.33
C THR A 743 19.69 -17.88 -25.78
N ARG A 744 20.01 -18.38 -24.58
CA ARG A 744 21.35 -18.27 -23.99
C ARG A 744 22.41 -18.97 -24.81
N LYS A 745 22.12 -20.18 -25.31
CA LYS A 745 23.02 -20.92 -26.23
C LYS A 745 23.35 -20.08 -27.46
N LEU A 746 22.35 -19.50 -28.12
CA LEU A 746 22.55 -18.63 -29.29
C LEU A 746 23.43 -17.41 -28.96
N ALA A 747 23.23 -16.80 -27.79
CA ALA A 747 24.09 -15.71 -27.33
C ALA A 747 25.54 -16.19 -27.08
N LEU A 748 25.73 -17.34 -26.43
CA LEU A 748 27.05 -17.91 -26.16
C LEU A 748 27.78 -18.32 -27.45
N GLU A 749 27.08 -18.87 -28.45
CA GLU A 749 27.66 -19.22 -29.76
C GLU A 749 28.27 -17.99 -30.45
N ARG A 750 27.69 -16.80 -30.25
CA ARG A 750 28.20 -15.52 -30.77
C ARG A 750 29.28 -14.90 -29.89
N LEU A 751 29.16 -15.04 -28.57
CA LEU A 751 30.03 -14.39 -27.58
C LEU A 751 31.33 -15.15 -27.35
N VAL A 752 31.25 -16.46 -27.07
CA VAL A 752 32.40 -17.30 -26.66
C VAL A 752 33.61 -17.17 -27.61
N PRO A 753 33.45 -17.18 -28.95
CA PRO A 753 34.59 -17.03 -29.87
C PRO A 753 35.36 -15.72 -29.71
N ARG A 754 34.73 -14.67 -29.15
CA ARG A 754 35.32 -13.34 -28.94
C ARG A 754 35.96 -13.19 -27.55
N LEU A 755 35.85 -14.20 -26.69
CA LEU A 755 36.38 -14.20 -25.33
C LEU A 755 37.67 -15.00 -25.23
N LYS A 756 38.45 -14.76 -24.16
CA LYS A 756 39.66 -15.53 -23.86
C LYS A 756 39.39 -17.04 -23.80
N ILE A 757 38.25 -17.44 -23.23
CA ILE A 757 37.82 -18.84 -23.10
C ILE A 757 37.52 -19.53 -24.44
N GLY A 758 37.29 -18.79 -25.53
CA GLY A 758 36.94 -19.38 -26.82
C GLY A 758 38.07 -20.16 -27.48
N ARG A 759 39.31 -20.04 -26.99
CA ARG A 759 40.45 -20.84 -27.45
C ARG A 759 40.48 -22.27 -26.91
N VAL A 760 39.78 -22.50 -25.79
CA VAL A 760 39.78 -23.78 -25.06
C VAL A 760 38.37 -24.31 -24.83
N SER A 761 37.35 -23.64 -25.37
CA SER A 761 35.96 -24.05 -25.20
C SER A 761 35.17 -24.05 -26.50
N GLU A 762 34.19 -24.93 -26.56
CA GLU A 762 33.28 -25.10 -27.67
C GLU A 762 31.89 -25.49 -27.16
N ILE A 763 30.85 -25.16 -27.92
CA ILE A 763 29.49 -25.56 -27.59
C ILE A 763 29.21 -26.90 -28.27
N LYS A 764 28.91 -27.93 -27.47
CA LYS A 764 28.54 -29.28 -27.94
C LYS A 764 27.21 -29.70 -27.30
N GLY A 765 26.20 -29.91 -28.13
CA GLY A 765 24.85 -30.27 -27.66
C GLY A 765 24.28 -29.20 -26.72
N ASN A 766 24.02 -29.60 -25.47
CA ASN A 766 23.46 -28.76 -24.40
C ASN A 766 24.54 -28.19 -23.46
N PHE A 767 25.82 -28.29 -23.81
CA PHE A 767 26.94 -27.95 -22.94
C PHE A 767 27.90 -26.95 -23.58
N LEU A 768 28.46 -26.06 -22.76
CA LEU A 768 29.74 -25.42 -23.04
C LEU A 768 30.85 -26.34 -22.50
N VAL A 769 31.60 -26.94 -23.41
CA VAL A 769 32.72 -27.82 -23.08
C VAL A 769 33.97 -26.98 -22.95
N VAL A 770 34.63 -27.01 -21.80
CA VAL A 770 35.83 -26.23 -21.47
C VAL A 770 36.96 -27.19 -21.15
N ARG A 771 38.07 -27.08 -21.90
CA ARG A 771 39.29 -27.86 -21.65
C ARG A 771 40.19 -27.09 -20.70
N GLY A 772 40.25 -27.50 -19.43
CA GLY A 772 41.21 -27.00 -18.45
C GLY A 772 42.59 -27.66 -18.59
N HIS A 773 43.48 -27.38 -17.65
CA HIS A 773 44.80 -27.99 -17.54
C HIS A 773 44.77 -29.35 -16.85
N ARG A 774 43.81 -29.61 -15.94
CA ARG A 774 43.65 -30.89 -15.23
C ARG A 774 42.60 -31.78 -15.86
N HIS A 775 41.41 -31.25 -16.15
CA HIS A 775 40.28 -32.01 -16.69
C HIS A 775 39.54 -31.29 -17.81
N THR A 776 38.63 -32.00 -18.49
CA THR A 776 37.65 -31.39 -19.40
C THR A 776 36.30 -31.29 -18.69
N TYR A 777 35.66 -30.13 -18.80
CA TYR A 777 34.44 -29.80 -18.06
C TYR A 777 33.29 -29.51 -19.02
N LYS A 778 32.11 -30.06 -18.75
CA LYS A 778 30.88 -29.80 -19.49
C LYS A 778 29.94 -28.97 -18.62
N ILE A 779 29.79 -27.70 -18.94
CA ILE A 779 28.88 -26.78 -18.23
C ILE A 779 27.53 -26.80 -18.94
N HIS A 780 26.49 -27.29 -18.29
CA HIS A 780 25.16 -27.36 -18.88
C HIS A 780 24.61 -25.94 -19.12
N LEU A 781 24.12 -25.68 -20.32
CA LEU A 781 23.70 -24.34 -20.73
C LEU A 781 22.39 -23.90 -20.06
N GLY A 782 21.60 -24.83 -19.53
CA GLY A 782 20.35 -24.56 -18.82
C GLY A 782 20.56 -24.22 -17.34
N SER A 783 21.19 -25.13 -16.59
CA SER A 783 21.37 -25.07 -15.14
C SER A 783 22.68 -24.40 -14.70
N GLY A 784 23.68 -24.36 -15.59
CA GLY A 784 25.04 -23.98 -15.24
C GLY A 784 25.79 -25.03 -14.40
N ASN A 785 25.23 -26.24 -14.21
CA ASN A 785 25.88 -27.33 -13.49
C ASN A 785 27.00 -27.96 -14.32
N ILE A 786 28.01 -28.52 -13.67
CA ILE A 786 29.26 -28.95 -14.30
C ILE A 786 29.41 -30.47 -14.19
N LEU A 787 29.74 -31.11 -15.30
CA LEU A 787 30.23 -32.49 -15.34
C LEU A 787 31.71 -32.50 -15.71
N MET A 788 32.49 -33.42 -15.15
CA MET A 788 33.92 -33.58 -15.39
C MET A 788 34.18 -34.89 -16.15
N GLU A 789 34.99 -34.81 -17.20
CA GLU A 789 35.43 -35.97 -17.98
C GLU A 789 36.79 -36.49 -17.50
N PRO A 790 37.03 -37.82 -17.53
CA PRO A 790 36.12 -38.88 -17.98
C PRO A 790 35.09 -39.30 -16.90
N GLY A 791 33.91 -39.76 -17.34
CA GLY A 791 32.90 -40.38 -16.46
C GLY A 791 31.77 -39.48 -16.00
N ASP A 792 31.69 -38.24 -16.48
CA ASP A 792 30.61 -37.28 -16.19
C ASP A 792 30.36 -37.09 -14.70
N GLN A 793 31.45 -36.98 -13.93
CA GLN A 793 31.35 -36.75 -12.49
C GLN A 793 30.87 -35.33 -12.22
N TYR A 794 29.86 -35.17 -11.37
CA TYR A 794 29.34 -33.86 -11.00
C TYR A 794 30.37 -33.06 -10.18
N LEU A 795 30.64 -31.82 -10.61
CA LEU A 795 31.48 -30.85 -9.92
C LEU A 795 30.63 -29.70 -9.37
N CYS A 796 30.56 -29.58 -8.06
CA CYS A 796 29.81 -28.53 -7.37
C CYS A 796 30.69 -27.29 -7.18
N ILE A 797 30.40 -26.22 -7.92
CA ILE A 797 30.99 -24.88 -7.74
C ILE A 797 29.86 -23.90 -7.43
N VAL A 798 29.86 -23.37 -6.22
CA VAL A 798 28.90 -22.37 -5.75
C VAL A 798 29.51 -20.99 -5.98
N PRO A 799 28.90 -20.12 -6.81
CA PRO A 799 29.35 -18.74 -6.93
C PRO A 799 29.19 -18.02 -5.59
N GLU A 800 30.21 -17.29 -5.13
CA GLU A 800 30.01 -16.37 -4.01
C GLU A 800 28.90 -15.35 -4.38
N ARG A 801 28.04 -14.97 -3.43
CA ARG A 801 26.95 -13.98 -3.68
C ARG A 801 27.48 -12.63 -4.20
N SER A 802 28.77 -12.35 -4.04
CA SER A 802 29.55 -11.20 -4.54
C SER A 802 30.02 -11.34 -6.00
N ALA A 803 29.95 -12.53 -6.61
CA ALA A 803 30.49 -12.85 -7.94
C ALA A 803 29.71 -12.23 -9.12
N ARG A 804 28.77 -11.31 -8.85
CA ARG A 804 28.16 -10.43 -9.87
C ARG A 804 29.18 -9.55 -10.63
N THR A 805 30.46 -9.60 -10.27
CA THR A 805 31.46 -8.58 -10.66
C THR A 805 32.80 -9.12 -11.14
N MET A 806 32.98 -10.43 -11.31
CA MET A 806 34.25 -10.97 -11.82
C MET A 806 34.07 -11.59 -13.21
N GLY A 807 34.47 -10.83 -14.24
CA GLY A 807 34.85 -11.39 -15.55
C GLY A 807 34.00 -11.01 -16.77
N ALA A 808 32.85 -10.35 -16.61
CA ALA A 808 31.95 -10.00 -17.73
C ALA A 808 31.85 -8.49 -18.05
N THR A 809 32.53 -7.62 -17.30
CA THR A 809 32.36 -6.16 -17.39
C THR A 809 32.78 -5.55 -18.73
N ASP A 810 33.65 -6.21 -19.51
CA ASP A 810 34.15 -5.70 -20.80
C ASP A 810 33.46 -6.31 -22.03
N VAL A 811 32.46 -7.17 -21.84
CA VAL A 811 31.79 -7.86 -22.95
C VAL A 811 30.40 -7.27 -23.14
N PHE A 812 30.17 -6.62 -24.28
CA PHE A 812 28.85 -6.12 -24.64
C PHE A 812 27.84 -7.28 -24.71
N LEU A 813 26.84 -7.23 -23.82
CA LEU A 813 25.60 -8.00 -23.94
C LEU A 813 24.51 -7.09 -24.54
N PRO A 814 23.76 -7.57 -25.54
CA PRO A 814 22.71 -6.77 -26.19
C PRO A 814 21.47 -6.54 -25.31
N PHE A 815 21.41 -7.14 -24.12
CA PHE A 815 20.32 -7.01 -23.16
C PHE A 815 20.80 -7.21 -21.71
N GLU A 816 20.00 -6.75 -20.75
CA GLU A 816 20.22 -6.97 -19.32
C GLU A 816 19.52 -8.25 -18.81
N GLY A 817 20.02 -8.83 -17.70
CA GLY A 817 19.20 -9.68 -16.82
C GLY A 817 19.33 -11.21 -16.89
N ASP A 818 20.26 -11.80 -17.65
CA ASP A 818 20.50 -13.27 -17.61
C ASP A 818 21.64 -13.62 -16.64
N ALA A 819 21.29 -13.94 -15.39
CA ALA A 819 22.28 -14.27 -14.36
C ALA A 819 23.00 -15.61 -14.60
N VAL A 820 22.32 -16.59 -15.22
CA VAL A 820 22.89 -17.92 -15.49
C VAL A 820 23.94 -17.83 -16.59
N LEU A 821 23.74 -16.97 -17.60
CA LEU A 821 24.78 -16.66 -18.59
C LEU A 821 26.08 -16.20 -17.92
N SER A 822 25.99 -15.26 -16.98
CA SER A 822 27.15 -14.77 -16.23
C SER A 822 27.78 -15.87 -15.38
N ILE A 823 26.99 -16.74 -14.76
CA ILE A 823 27.48 -17.90 -13.99
C ILE A 823 28.25 -18.87 -14.90
N ILE A 824 27.71 -19.21 -16.08
CA ILE A 824 28.35 -20.11 -17.05
C ILE A 824 29.70 -19.51 -17.49
N LEU A 825 29.73 -18.22 -17.84
CA LEU A 825 30.96 -17.55 -18.25
C LEU A 825 32.00 -17.49 -17.11
N SER A 826 31.56 -17.20 -15.89
CA SER A 826 32.44 -17.17 -14.71
C SER A 826 33.03 -18.55 -14.41
N LYS A 827 32.20 -19.60 -14.43
CA LYS A 827 32.65 -21.00 -14.29
C LYS A 827 33.62 -21.39 -15.40
N ALA A 828 33.33 -21.05 -16.65
CA ALA A 828 34.21 -21.33 -17.78
C ALA A 828 35.57 -20.64 -17.66
N GLN A 829 35.60 -19.38 -17.19
CA GLN A 829 36.85 -18.66 -16.94
C GLN A 829 37.66 -19.28 -15.81
N LEU A 830 37.01 -19.68 -14.71
CA LEU A 830 37.66 -20.37 -13.59
C LEU A 830 38.26 -21.72 -14.03
N LEU A 831 37.50 -22.51 -14.79
CA LEU A 831 37.87 -23.88 -15.19
C LEU A 831 38.89 -23.94 -16.34
N MET A 832 39.03 -22.87 -17.13
CA MET A 832 40.09 -22.76 -18.13
C MET A 832 41.48 -22.81 -17.49
N ASP A 833 41.63 -22.23 -16.30
CA ASP A 833 42.87 -22.16 -15.52
C ASP A 833 42.74 -23.01 -14.22
N ASP A 834 42.21 -24.23 -14.34
CA ASP A 834 41.91 -25.11 -13.19
C ASP A 834 43.13 -25.51 -12.34
N ASP A 835 44.35 -25.41 -12.89
CA ASP A 835 45.61 -25.61 -12.19
C ASP A 835 45.91 -24.51 -11.16
N LYS A 836 45.34 -23.31 -11.34
CA LYS A 836 45.51 -22.15 -10.47
C LYS A 836 44.45 -22.03 -9.38
N ILE A 837 43.48 -22.94 -9.33
CA ILE A 837 42.43 -22.94 -8.30
C ILE A 837 43.07 -23.25 -6.93
N THR A 838 42.85 -22.37 -5.95
CA THR A 838 43.36 -22.52 -4.58
C THR A 838 42.28 -22.94 -3.56
N ASP A 839 41.01 -22.94 -3.95
CA ASP A 839 39.89 -23.31 -3.07
C ASP A 839 39.94 -24.81 -2.76
N GLU A 840 40.19 -25.15 -1.48
CA GLU A 840 40.28 -26.54 -1.03
C GLU A 840 39.00 -27.35 -1.30
N THR A 841 37.83 -26.73 -1.28
CA THR A 841 36.55 -27.42 -1.49
C THR A 841 36.39 -27.88 -2.94
N ILE A 842 36.92 -27.11 -3.89
CA ILE A 842 36.97 -27.47 -5.30
C ILE A 842 38.11 -28.46 -5.55
N LEU A 843 39.29 -28.21 -4.99
CA LEU A 843 40.47 -29.08 -5.15
C LEU A 843 40.21 -30.52 -4.68
N ARG A 844 39.48 -30.71 -3.58
CA ARG A 844 39.09 -32.04 -3.10
C ARG A 844 38.15 -32.78 -4.06
N GLN A 845 37.33 -32.06 -4.82
CA GLN A 845 36.46 -32.65 -5.84
C GLN A 845 37.23 -33.01 -7.10
N LEU A 846 38.20 -32.17 -7.52
CA LEU A 846 39.03 -32.41 -8.71
C LEU A 846 40.05 -33.57 -8.55
N ALA A 847 40.34 -33.96 -7.31
CA ALA A 847 41.26 -35.06 -6.98
C ALA A 847 40.58 -36.44 -6.92
N ARG A 848 39.25 -36.49 -7.06
CA ARG A 848 38.45 -37.72 -7.18
C ARG A 848 38.30 -38.11 -8.64
#